data_AF-A0A6G7Z414-F1
#
_entry.id   AF-A0A6G7Z414-F1
#
_cell.length_a   1.000
_cell.length_b   1.000
_cell.length_c   1.000
_cell.angle_alpha   90.00
_cell.angle_beta   90.00
_cell.angle_gamma   90.00
#
_symmetry.space_group_name_H-M   'P 1'
#
loop_
_entity.id
_entity.type
_entity.pdbx_description
1 polymer ?
#
loop_
_entity_poly.entity_id
_entity_poly.type
_entity_poly.pdbx_seq_one_letter_code
_entity_poly.pdbx_strand_id
1 'polypeptide(L)'
;MHKPTPHAAPTGSAAAVVLAAGADAESRALLTSTLGDATVVQLALANVRAVLPADRIVVVVAEGDTEIRALLGDDLTYVEQDAPLGTGHALTCARNAIPADTSALLVAYADTPLLRPESLRGLLNRHDLLGADLALLTAVVEQPLPYGRVARDEAGHITAIIERSDLTDATGDAHEINVGAYAAAPATILAEVDALAGAGEHRLTVAVRRLIGDGAKVVTYKIVDTDEVQGINSRDELDTAADIVLRRLFMPRKNTDTHIVFGTGGWRAVIGEGYTLGNVRKLCQAIANEATRKGIDHLGVVIGGDRRFLSRESAEAAAEVFAGNNIPVTLLPDDVPTPLVTFAAPYLGAAYGIIITSSHNPPEWNGMKVFRADGSLPLDDETDRFQDEANELRAADVITLDLALARRTGVVVDRTLTEPYVDAIEKIIDVDAVRGSGLRVVVDPMYGTSQLTLGTILTDMRVRAEFIHASHNPLFGGVAPAPDLERLSALIQMIRNGDGRYDLGMATDGDSDRIGIVDETGEYISTNDLLLLLYWYLHEVRGEKGGVVRNIATTHLLDRLAAHFGEESAECKVGFKHVTAGMEKIGAVLGGESSGGLTIRGWILGKDGIFACALVAEMLARTGKRISELREMIYEITGRLYTAEAGVPATPDMRIAVPRRLAATPLTHVGPYPVVGVDHTDGTKILLENDNWALLRFSGTEPVLRMFVEADTPEKATELMDWLKGFVTA
;
A
#
# COMPACT_ATOMS: atom_id res chain seq x y z
N MET A 1 -17.45 -7.68 3.18
CA MET A 1 -17.38 -8.63 4.33
C MET A 1 -16.40 -9.73 3.98
N HIS A 2 -15.14 -9.56 4.34
CA HIS A 2 -14.11 -10.60 4.26
C HIS A 2 -13.66 -10.88 5.70
N LYS A 3 -13.76 -12.15 6.11
CA LYS A 3 -13.22 -12.60 7.38
C LYS A 3 -11.69 -12.57 7.27
N PRO A 4 -10.96 -11.97 8.23
CA PRO A 4 -9.52 -12.18 8.30
C PRO A 4 -9.27 -13.66 8.63
N THR A 5 -8.53 -14.35 7.77
CA THR A 5 -8.04 -15.70 8.01
C THR A 5 -6.99 -15.64 9.12
N PRO A 6 -7.19 -16.31 10.27
CA PRO A 6 -6.22 -16.31 11.35
C PRO A 6 -5.03 -17.19 10.95
N HIS A 7 -3.81 -16.69 11.10
CA HIS A 7 -2.63 -17.54 11.17
C HIS A 7 -2.86 -18.60 12.26
N ALA A 8 -2.87 -19.88 11.86
CA ALA A 8 -3.10 -21.00 12.75
C ALA A 8 -1.91 -21.20 13.73
N ALA A 9 -2.29 -21.50 14.97
CA ALA A 9 -1.53 -21.51 16.22
C ALA A 9 -0.39 -22.55 16.31
N PRO A 10 0.52 -22.41 17.30
CA PRO A 10 0.26 -23.10 18.56
C PRO A 10 0.58 -22.22 19.78
N THR A 11 -0.33 -21.31 20.14
CA THR A 11 -0.64 -21.11 21.56
C THR A 11 -1.33 -22.40 22.03
N GLY A 12 -1.30 -22.75 23.30
CA GLY A 12 -2.13 -23.85 23.80
C GLY A 12 -3.62 -23.64 23.50
N SER A 13 -4.48 -24.49 24.04
CA SER A 13 -5.93 -24.29 24.06
C SER A 13 -6.29 -23.03 24.86
N ALA A 14 -6.06 -21.84 24.32
CA ALA A 14 -6.30 -20.56 24.97
C ALA A 14 -7.75 -20.11 24.76
N ALA A 15 -8.40 -19.54 25.78
CA ALA A 15 -9.74 -18.94 25.70
C ALA A 15 -9.71 -17.53 26.30
N ALA A 16 -10.73 -16.71 26.02
CA ALA A 16 -10.89 -15.41 26.64
C ALA A 16 -12.22 -15.27 27.37
N VAL A 17 -12.18 -14.53 28.49
CA VAL A 17 -13.34 -13.95 29.15
C VAL A 17 -13.23 -12.43 29.03
N VAL A 18 -14.19 -11.81 28.36
CA VAL A 18 -14.29 -10.35 28.20
C VAL A 18 -15.33 -9.83 29.17
N LEU A 19 -14.89 -9.01 30.14
CA LEU A 19 -15.75 -8.42 31.16
C LEU A 19 -16.44 -7.16 30.60
N ALA A 20 -17.75 -7.22 30.39
CA ALA A 20 -18.54 -6.17 29.75
C ALA A 20 -19.80 -5.77 30.55
N ALA A 21 -19.92 -6.18 31.82
CA ALA A 21 -21.09 -5.87 32.64
C ALA A 21 -21.14 -4.42 33.15
N GLY A 22 -20.01 -3.71 33.17
CA GLY A 22 -19.87 -2.41 33.83
C GLY A 22 -19.86 -2.52 35.36
N ALA A 23 -19.29 -1.52 36.05
CA ALA A 23 -19.35 -1.44 37.51
C ALA A 23 -20.71 -0.89 37.99
N ASP A 24 -21.35 -0.07 37.15
CA ASP A 24 -22.62 0.61 37.36
C ASP A 24 -23.28 0.95 36.01
N ALA A 25 -24.44 1.61 36.06
CA ALA A 25 -25.17 1.97 34.84
C ALA A 25 -24.44 3.01 33.97
N GLU A 26 -23.62 3.88 34.56
CA GLU A 26 -22.91 4.95 33.85
C GLU A 26 -21.72 4.39 33.06
N SER A 27 -20.87 3.60 33.71
CA SER A 27 -19.78 2.85 33.07
C SER A 27 -20.28 1.92 31.98
N ARG A 28 -21.43 1.27 32.16
CA ARG A 28 -22.06 0.44 31.12
C ARG A 28 -22.51 1.27 29.90
N ALA A 29 -23.03 2.47 30.09
CA ALA A 29 -23.41 3.35 28.98
C ALA A 29 -22.20 3.84 28.15
N LEU A 30 -21.01 3.92 28.76
CA LEU A 30 -19.78 4.23 28.02
C LEU A 30 -19.36 3.10 27.09
N LEU A 31 -19.62 1.83 27.43
CA LEU A 31 -19.28 0.68 26.57
C LEU A 31 -19.98 0.72 25.20
N THR A 32 -21.19 1.27 25.14
CA THR A 32 -21.98 1.40 23.92
C THR A 32 -21.79 2.75 23.23
N SER A 33 -21.03 3.67 23.84
CA SER A 33 -20.68 4.96 23.25
C SER A 33 -19.75 4.78 22.04
N THR A 34 -19.91 5.65 21.06
CA THR A 34 -19.11 5.64 19.83
C THR A 34 -17.67 6.08 20.09
N LEU A 35 -16.72 5.34 19.53
CA LEU A 35 -15.29 5.60 19.53
C LEU A 35 -14.75 5.33 18.12
N GLY A 36 -14.56 6.40 17.34
CA GLY A 36 -14.28 6.29 15.91
C GLY A 36 -15.48 5.70 15.15
N ASP A 37 -15.25 4.61 14.41
CA ASP A 37 -16.28 3.96 13.58
C ASP A 37 -17.07 2.84 14.28
N ALA A 38 -16.70 2.51 15.52
CA ALA A 38 -17.28 1.43 16.33
C ALA A 38 -17.69 1.94 17.71
N THR A 39 -18.30 1.08 18.54
CA THR A 39 -18.47 1.36 19.97
C THR A 39 -17.23 0.92 20.76
N VAL A 40 -17.08 1.42 21.99
CA VAL A 40 -16.02 1.02 22.92
C VAL A 40 -15.91 -0.50 23.04
N VAL A 41 -17.04 -1.19 23.30
CA VAL A 41 -17.07 -2.66 23.43
C VAL A 41 -16.74 -3.39 22.14
N GLN A 42 -17.17 -2.87 20.99
CA GLN A 42 -16.86 -3.47 19.68
C GLN A 42 -15.36 -3.41 19.39
N LEU A 43 -14.70 -2.29 19.70
CA LEU A 43 -13.27 -2.13 19.48
C LEU A 43 -12.46 -3.04 20.42
N ALA A 44 -12.81 -3.09 21.71
CA ALA A 44 -12.17 -3.99 22.67
C ALA A 44 -12.30 -5.47 22.26
N LEU A 45 -13.51 -5.88 21.84
CA LEU A 45 -13.73 -7.25 21.36
C LEU A 45 -12.96 -7.54 20.07
N ALA A 46 -12.90 -6.60 19.12
CA ALA A 46 -12.15 -6.77 17.88
C ALA A 46 -10.68 -7.12 18.17
N ASN A 47 -10.08 -6.48 19.18
CA ASN A 47 -8.70 -6.78 19.60
C ASN A 47 -8.54 -8.21 20.15
N VAL A 48 -9.52 -8.71 20.90
CA VAL A 48 -9.52 -10.10 21.40
C VAL A 48 -9.74 -11.10 20.25
N ARG A 49 -10.66 -10.80 19.32
CA ARG A 49 -10.95 -11.64 18.14
C ARG A 49 -9.77 -11.75 17.17
N ALA A 50 -8.88 -10.77 17.16
CA ALA A 50 -7.63 -10.84 16.40
C ALA A 50 -6.61 -11.84 17.00
N VAL A 51 -6.82 -12.27 18.24
CA VAL A 51 -5.94 -13.21 18.96
C VAL A 51 -6.58 -14.59 19.13
N LEU A 52 -7.88 -14.67 19.33
CA LEU A 52 -8.62 -15.91 19.60
C LEU A 52 -9.87 -16.01 18.71
N PRO A 53 -10.25 -17.22 18.26
CA PRO A 53 -11.46 -17.41 17.47
C PRO A 53 -12.73 -17.21 18.33
N ALA A 54 -13.85 -16.88 17.70
CA ALA A 54 -15.08 -16.45 18.39
C ALA A 54 -15.67 -17.52 19.33
N ASP A 55 -15.55 -18.79 18.97
CA ASP A 55 -15.98 -19.96 19.77
C ASP A 55 -15.15 -20.17 21.05
N ARG A 56 -14.06 -19.42 21.20
CA ARG A 56 -13.17 -19.43 22.39
C ARG A 56 -13.33 -18.18 23.25
N ILE A 57 -14.31 -17.32 22.95
CA ILE A 57 -14.53 -16.04 23.65
C ILE A 57 -15.87 -16.08 24.37
N VAL A 58 -15.83 -15.85 25.68
CA VAL A 58 -17.00 -15.67 26.55
C VAL A 58 -17.11 -14.20 26.91
N VAL A 59 -18.27 -13.59 26.68
CA VAL A 59 -18.55 -12.20 27.05
C VAL A 59 -19.48 -12.18 28.26
N VAL A 60 -19.04 -11.55 29.35
CA VAL A 60 -19.84 -11.39 30.56
C VAL A 60 -20.57 -10.06 30.50
N VAL A 61 -21.90 -10.08 30.49
CA VAL A 61 -22.77 -8.91 30.40
C VAL A 61 -23.58 -8.74 31.68
N ALA A 62 -24.14 -7.56 31.93
CA ALA A 62 -25.04 -7.37 33.06
C ALA A 62 -26.38 -8.10 32.84
N GLU A 63 -27.06 -8.46 33.92
CA GLU A 63 -28.39 -9.08 33.86
C GLU A 63 -29.35 -8.28 32.96
N GLY A 64 -29.96 -8.97 31.99
CA GLY A 64 -30.92 -8.36 31.05
C GLY A 64 -30.34 -7.36 30.04
N ASP A 65 -29.01 -7.23 29.92
CA ASP A 65 -28.38 -6.38 28.92
C ASP A 65 -28.47 -7.03 27.53
N THR A 66 -29.30 -6.42 26.67
CA THR A 66 -29.48 -6.86 25.28
C THR A 66 -28.71 -6.00 24.28
N GLU A 67 -28.21 -4.84 24.70
CA GLU A 67 -27.57 -3.86 23.83
C GLU A 67 -26.17 -4.33 23.42
N ILE A 68 -25.37 -4.81 24.39
CA ILE A 68 -24.04 -5.35 24.09
C ILE A 68 -24.14 -6.54 23.15
N ARG A 69 -25.08 -7.45 23.39
CA ARG A 69 -25.30 -8.60 22.49
C ARG A 69 -25.70 -8.15 21.08
N ALA A 70 -26.60 -7.18 20.96
CA ALA A 70 -27.00 -6.63 19.66
C ALA A 70 -25.83 -6.00 18.89
N LEU A 71 -24.88 -5.36 19.59
CA LEU A 71 -23.69 -4.75 18.99
C LEU A 71 -22.62 -5.77 18.56
N LEU A 72 -22.47 -6.86 19.32
CA LEU A 72 -21.38 -7.82 19.14
C LEU A 72 -21.74 -9.03 18.25
N GLY A 73 -23.03 -9.35 18.11
CA GLY A 73 -23.53 -10.44 17.27
C GLY A 73 -23.91 -11.71 18.05
N ASP A 74 -24.27 -12.78 17.34
CA ASP A 74 -24.71 -14.05 17.95
C ASP A 74 -23.66 -15.17 17.85
N ASP A 75 -22.47 -14.89 17.32
CA ASP A 75 -21.40 -15.87 17.12
C ASP A 75 -20.50 -16.08 18.36
N LEU A 76 -20.86 -15.47 19.49
CA LEU A 76 -20.12 -15.49 20.76
C LEU A 76 -20.95 -16.15 21.87
N THR A 77 -20.28 -16.59 22.93
CA THR A 77 -20.96 -17.08 24.13
C THR A 77 -21.16 -15.93 25.11
N TYR A 78 -22.41 -15.69 25.50
CA TYR A 78 -22.77 -14.65 26.47
C TYR A 78 -23.15 -15.27 27.81
N VAL A 79 -22.69 -14.65 28.89
CA VAL A 79 -23.01 -15.04 30.26
C VAL A 79 -23.46 -13.80 31.04
N GLU A 80 -24.57 -13.91 31.77
CA GLU A 80 -25.08 -12.81 32.57
C GLU A 80 -24.44 -12.77 33.96
N GLN A 81 -24.20 -11.56 34.44
CA GLN A 81 -23.82 -11.27 35.80
C GLN A 81 -25.02 -10.66 36.53
N ASP A 82 -25.70 -11.49 37.33
CA ASP A 82 -26.94 -11.17 38.06
C ASP A 82 -26.78 -10.01 39.06
N ALA A 83 -25.57 -9.81 39.58
CA ALA A 83 -25.25 -8.71 40.49
C ALA A 83 -23.83 -8.18 40.25
N PRO A 84 -23.62 -6.84 40.19
CA PRO A 84 -22.31 -6.22 39.95
C PRO A 84 -21.44 -6.26 41.21
N LEU A 85 -21.17 -7.46 41.74
CA LEU A 85 -20.39 -7.66 42.96
C LEU A 85 -18.89 -7.42 42.74
N GLY A 86 -18.42 -7.49 41.50
CA GLY A 86 -17.03 -7.23 41.13
C GLY A 86 -16.53 -8.08 39.97
N THR A 87 -15.30 -7.82 39.53
CA THR A 87 -14.66 -8.46 38.37
C THR A 87 -14.35 -9.95 38.57
N GLY A 88 -14.08 -10.38 39.81
CA GLY A 88 -13.97 -11.78 40.18
C GLY A 88 -15.32 -12.49 40.15
N HIS A 89 -16.41 -11.84 40.59
CA HIS A 89 -17.76 -12.40 40.44
C HIS A 89 -18.10 -12.59 38.95
N ALA A 90 -17.80 -11.61 38.10
CA ALA A 90 -18.01 -11.71 36.66
C ALA A 90 -17.26 -12.90 36.04
N LEU A 91 -16.00 -13.12 36.43
CA LEU A 91 -15.22 -14.28 36.00
C LEU A 91 -15.83 -15.60 36.50
N THR A 92 -16.40 -15.62 37.70
CA THR A 92 -17.08 -16.80 38.27
C THR A 92 -18.31 -17.18 37.48
N CYS A 93 -19.12 -16.20 37.05
CA CYS A 93 -20.28 -16.45 36.17
C CYS A 93 -19.85 -17.18 34.89
N ALA A 94 -18.72 -16.78 34.29
CA ALA A 94 -18.23 -17.36 33.04
C ALA A 94 -17.73 -18.81 33.14
N ARG A 95 -17.50 -19.35 34.35
CA ARG A 95 -16.83 -20.65 34.60
C ARG A 95 -17.31 -21.79 33.70
N ASN A 96 -18.62 -21.97 33.61
CA ASN A 96 -19.23 -23.10 32.89
C ASN A 96 -19.23 -22.91 31.37
N ALA A 97 -18.98 -21.70 30.90
CA ALA A 97 -18.88 -21.35 29.48
C ALA A 97 -17.44 -21.41 28.96
N ILE A 98 -16.43 -21.44 29.85
CA ILE A 98 -15.03 -21.63 29.45
C ILE A 98 -14.87 -23.06 28.92
N PRO A 99 -14.32 -23.27 27.70
CA PRO A 99 -14.23 -24.62 27.17
C PRO A 99 -13.26 -25.47 27.98
N ALA A 100 -13.60 -26.75 28.17
CA ALA A 100 -12.94 -27.62 29.15
C ALA A 100 -11.46 -27.95 28.84
N ASP A 101 -11.06 -27.84 27.57
CA ASP A 101 -9.68 -28.07 27.16
C ASP A 101 -8.77 -26.86 27.46
N THR A 102 -9.30 -25.75 28.01
CA THR A 102 -8.55 -24.48 28.13
C THR A 102 -7.32 -24.59 29.05
N SER A 103 -6.13 -24.36 28.49
CA SER A 103 -4.87 -24.30 29.24
C SER A 103 -4.46 -22.90 29.68
N ALA A 104 -4.90 -21.87 28.97
CA ALA A 104 -4.63 -20.47 29.26
C ALA A 104 -5.88 -19.61 29.07
N LEU A 105 -6.28 -18.89 30.11
CA LEU A 105 -7.44 -18.02 30.13
C LEU A 105 -6.99 -16.55 30.09
N LEU A 106 -7.27 -15.87 28.99
CA LEU A 106 -7.15 -14.43 28.88
C LEU A 106 -8.36 -13.76 29.55
N VAL A 107 -8.14 -12.95 30.57
CA VAL A 107 -9.18 -12.08 31.14
C VAL A 107 -8.90 -10.66 30.67
N ALA A 108 -9.84 -10.11 29.90
CA ALA A 108 -9.78 -8.77 29.30
C ALA A 108 -11.04 -7.97 29.64
N TYR A 109 -10.96 -6.65 29.52
CA TYR A 109 -12.02 -5.74 29.95
C TYR A 109 -12.54 -4.94 28.74
N ALA A 110 -13.86 -4.82 28.63
CA ALA A 110 -14.51 -4.17 27.51
C ALA A 110 -14.29 -2.64 27.47
N ASP A 111 -13.91 -2.03 28.58
CA ASP A 111 -13.61 -0.59 28.73
C ASP A 111 -12.15 -0.24 28.38
N THR A 112 -11.35 -1.21 27.90
CA THR A 112 -9.95 -1.01 27.49
C THR A 112 -9.77 -1.15 25.96
N PRO A 113 -10.48 -0.36 25.13
CA PRO A 113 -10.51 -0.57 23.69
C PRO A 113 -9.20 -0.25 22.97
N LEU A 114 -8.26 0.41 23.65
CA LEU A 114 -6.98 0.83 23.07
C LEU A 114 -5.86 -0.21 23.21
N LEU A 115 -6.09 -1.30 23.95
CA LEU A 115 -5.18 -2.44 24.03
C LEU A 115 -5.01 -3.10 22.67
N ARG A 116 -3.76 -3.39 22.28
CA ARG A 116 -3.47 -3.99 20.98
C ARG A 116 -3.54 -5.52 20.98
N PRO A 117 -3.95 -6.14 19.86
CA PRO A 117 -3.86 -7.59 19.69
C PRO A 117 -2.48 -8.16 19.98
N GLU A 118 -1.42 -7.44 19.61
CA GLU A 118 -0.03 -7.84 19.83
C GLU A 118 0.31 -7.88 21.33
N SER A 119 -0.22 -6.94 22.12
CA SER A 119 -0.04 -6.91 23.58
C SER A 119 -0.75 -8.09 24.25
N LEU A 120 -1.98 -8.40 23.83
CA LEU A 120 -2.73 -9.56 24.32
C LEU A 120 -2.07 -10.89 23.94
N ARG A 121 -1.59 -11.01 22.69
CA ARG A 121 -0.84 -12.19 22.22
C ARG A 121 0.49 -12.32 22.95
N GLY A 122 1.20 -11.22 23.17
CA GLY A 122 2.43 -11.18 23.95
C GLY A 122 2.23 -11.66 25.39
N LEU A 123 1.12 -11.27 26.01
CA LEU A 123 0.73 -11.74 27.34
C LEU A 123 0.53 -13.26 27.38
N LEU A 124 -0.26 -13.82 26.47
CA LEU A 124 -0.50 -15.27 26.36
C LEU A 124 0.79 -16.04 26.07
N ASN A 125 1.60 -15.55 25.14
CA ASN A 125 2.88 -16.19 24.80
C ASN A 125 3.82 -16.23 26.01
N ARG A 126 3.89 -15.17 26.83
CA ARG A 126 4.73 -15.17 28.03
C ARG A 126 4.22 -16.13 29.09
N HIS A 127 2.91 -16.22 29.28
CA HIS A 127 2.31 -17.20 30.18
C HIS A 127 2.71 -18.62 29.75
N ASP A 128 2.48 -18.98 28.50
CA ASP A 128 2.68 -20.34 27.99
C ASP A 128 4.18 -20.72 27.92
N LEU A 129 5.02 -19.87 27.32
CA LEU A 129 6.44 -20.18 27.10
C LEU A 129 7.25 -20.22 28.39
N LEU A 130 6.86 -19.44 29.39
CA LEU A 130 7.52 -19.48 30.70
C LEU A 130 6.85 -20.48 31.64
N GLY A 131 5.73 -21.11 31.26
CA GLY A 131 4.93 -21.94 32.16
C GLY A 131 4.61 -21.19 33.45
N ALA A 132 4.16 -19.94 33.32
CA ALA A 132 3.80 -19.09 34.45
C ALA A 132 2.41 -19.46 34.98
N ASP A 133 2.20 -19.30 36.28
CA ASP A 133 0.87 -19.46 36.89
C ASP A 133 -0.04 -18.27 36.58
N LEU A 134 0.58 -17.09 36.38
CA LEU A 134 -0.07 -15.84 36.05
C LEU A 134 0.86 -14.96 35.23
N ALA A 135 0.33 -14.38 34.15
CA ALA A 135 0.94 -13.27 33.43
C ALA A 135 0.07 -12.02 33.54
N LEU A 136 0.70 -10.87 33.79
CA LEU A 136 0.03 -9.57 33.88
C LEU A 136 0.47 -8.62 32.79
N LEU A 137 -0.47 -7.84 32.29
CA LEU A 137 -0.20 -6.72 31.42
C LEU A 137 0.15 -5.49 32.25
N THR A 138 1.37 -4.96 32.07
CA THR A 138 1.87 -3.79 32.81
C THR A 138 2.31 -2.70 31.85
N ALA A 139 2.42 -1.46 32.31
CA ALA A 139 2.97 -0.36 31.53
C ALA A 139 3.80 0.56 32.43
N VAL A 140 4.80 1.25 31.88
CA VAL A 140 5.51 2.31 32.60
C VAL A 140 5.05 3.66 32.09
N VAL A 141 4.55 4.51 32.98
CA VAL A 141 3.92 5.78 32.65
C VAL A 141 4.63 6.95 33.33
N GLU A 142 4.85 8.03 32.59
CA GLU A 142 5.51 9.23 33.12
C GLU A 142 4.62 9.99 34.12
N GLN A 143 3.30 9.94 33.94
CA GLN A 143 2.32 10.63 34.77
C GLN A 143 1.55 9.67 35.71
N PRO A 144 1.11 10.15 36.89
CA PRO A 144 0.35 9.32 37.82
C PRO A 144 -1.08 9.04 37.32
N LEU A 145 -1.27 7.89 36.67
CA LEU A 145 -2.59 7.39 36.25
C LEU A 145 -3.33 6.65 37.39
N PRO A 146 -4.68 6.53 37.32
CA PRO A 146 -5.53 5.93 38.36
C PRO A 146 -5.41 4.39 38.53
N TYR A 147 -4.28 3.80 38.16
CA TYR A 147 -4.06 2.34 38.22
C TYR A 147 -3.27 1.90 39.45
N GLY A 148 -3.41 0.62 39.84
CA GLY A 148 -2.55 0.01 40.86
C GLY A 148 -1.08 -0.03 40.42
N ARG A 149 -0.14 0.16 41.35
CA ARG A 149 1.31 0.15 41.09
C ARG A 149 1.89 -1.25 41.25
N VAL A 150 2.81 -1.61 40.36
CA VAL A 150 3.53 -2.88 40.42
C VAL A 150 4.80 -2.67 41.25
N ALA A 151 4.89 -3.38 42.37
CA ALA A 151 6.09 -3.43 43.19
C ALA A 151 6.95 -4.63 42.79
N ARG A 152 8.27 -4.43 42.77
CA ARG A 152 9.25 -5.47 42.43
C ARG A 152 10.33 -5.60 43.49
N ASP A 153 10.90 -6.79 43.64
CA ASP A 153 12.13 -7.01 44.41
C ASP A 153 13.38 -6.58 43.62
N GLU A 154 14.55 -6.65 44.26
CA GLU A 154 15.85 -6.33 43.64
C GLU A 154 16.21 -7.25 42.46
N ALA A 155 15.61 -8.45 42.40
CA ALA A 155 15.77 -9.40 41.30
C ALA A 155 14.77 -9.13 40.15
N GLY A 156 13.88 -8.15 40.29
CA GLY A 156 12.88 -7.75 39.30
C GLY A 156 11.61 -8.60 39.32
N HIS A 157 11.42 -9.51 40.27
CA HIS A 157 10.17 -10.26 40.43
C HIS A 157 9.07 -9.36 41.00
N ILE A 158 7.83 -9.58 40.59
CA ILE A 158 6.70 -8.87 41.19
C ILE A 158 6.50 -9.36 42.61
N THR A 159 6.43 -8.44 43.56
CA THR A 159 6.19 -8.72 44.98
C THR A 159 4.80 -8.29 45.42
N ALA A 160 4.22 -7.27 44.76
CA ALA A 160 2.86 -6.82 45.04
C ALA A 160 2.27 -5.99 43.90
N ILE A 161 0.94 -5.87 43.91
CA ILE A 161 0.23 -4.76 43.29
C ILE A 161 -0.31 -3.90 44.44
N ILE A 162 0.03 -2.61 44.45
CA ILE A 162 -0.39 -1.65 45.47
C ILE A 162 -1.56 -0.85 44.89
N GLU A 163 -2.72 -0.83 45.57
CA GLU A 163 -3.86 -0.07 45.06
C GLU A 163 -3.55 1.42 45.18
N ARG A 164 -4.16 2.24 44.33
CA ARG A 164 -3.99 3.70 44.42
C ARG A 164 -4.35 4.24 45.81
N SER A 165 -5.39 3.70 46.44
CA SER A 165 -5.83 4.10 47.78
C SER A 165 -4.79 3.86 48.87
N ASP A 166 -3.83 2.97 48.60
CA ASP A 166 -2.86 2.46 49.57
C ASP A 166 -1.44 3.00 49.28
N LEU A 167 -1.28 3.86 48.27
CA LEU A 167 -0.02 4.51 47.94
C LEU A 167 0.34 5.55 49.02
N THR A 168 1.58 5.52 49.49
CA THR A 168 2.15 6.51 50.42
C THR A 168 3.30 7.26 49.74
N ASP A 169 3.61 8.50 50.17
CA ASP A 169 4.72 9.30 49.62
C ASP A 169 6.09 8.60 49.68
N ALA A 170 6.22 7.55 50.50
CA ALA A 170 7.43 6.75 50.68
C ALA A 170 7.61 5.61 49.65
N THR A 171 6.67 5.39 48.73
CA THR A 171 6.69 4.24 47.80
C THR A 171 7.60 4.41 46.57
N GLY A 172 8.34 5.51 46.46
CA GLY A 172 9.33 5.76 45.39
C GLY A 172 8.71 5.89 43.99
N ASP A 173 9.56 6.18 42.99
CA ASP A 173 9.28 6.36 41.55
C ASP A 173 8.71 5.09 40.85
N ALA A 174 7.74 4.39 41.46
CA ALA A 174 7.06 3.26 40.84
C ALA A 174 6.10 3.77 39.75
N HIS A 175 6.66 3.98 38.56
CA HIS A 175 5.96 4.36 37.34
C HIS A 175 5.28 3.17 36.64
N GLU A 176 5.54 1.93 37.10
CA GLU A 176 4.93 0.72 36.53
C GLU A 176 3.53 0.49 37.12
N ILE A 177 2.55 0.40 36.23
CA ILE A 177 1.13 0.22 36.56
C ILE A 177 0.61 -1.13 36.04
N ASN A 178 -0.41 -1.65 36.73
CA ASN A 178 -1.21 -2.79 36.29
C ASN A 178 -2.32 -2.28 35.35
N VAL A 179 -2.29 -2.71 34.09
CA VAL A 179 -3.21 -2.25 33.03
C VAL A 179 -4.54 -3.01 33.05
N GLY A 180 -4.64 -4.10 33.82
CA GLY A 180 -5.89 -4.84 33.98
C GLY A 180 -6.16 -5.85 32.87
N ALA A 181 -5.15 -6.59 32.40
CA ALA A 181 -5.39 -7.80 31.61
C ALA A 181 -4.49 -8.93 32.11
N TYR A 182 -5.03 -10.14 32.18
CA TYR A 182 -4.39 -11.29 32.82
C TYR A 182 -4.44 -12.53 31.94
N ALA A 183 -3.39 -13.35 31.97
CA ALA A 183 -3.41 -14.71 31.45
C ALA A 183 -3.05 -15.69 32.58
N ALA A 184 -3.89 -16.68 32.83
CA ALA A 184 -3.65 -17.69 33.86
C ALA A 184 -4.33 -19.01 33.48
N ALA A 185 -3.91 -20.13 34.07
CA ALA A 185 -4.68 -21.36 33.97
C ALA A 185 -6.07 -21.17 34.62
N PRO A 186 -7.18 -21.64 34.01
CA PRO A 186 -8.53 -21.45 34.55
C PRO A 186 -8.65 -21.92 36.01
N ALA A 187 -8.11 -23.10 36.33
CA ALA A 187 -8.17 -23.66 37.68
C ALA A 187 -7.47 -22.78 38.72
N THR A 188 -6.33 -22.19 38.37
CA THR A 188 -5.53 -21.33 39.25
C THR A 188 -6.29 -20.07 39.63
N ILE A 189 -6.77 -19.32 38.63
CA ILE A 189 -7.41 -18.03 38.89
C ILE A 189 -8.81 -18.20 39.51
N LEU A 190 -9.56 -19.23 39.10
CA LEU A 190 -10.90 -19.48 39.62
C LEU A 190 -10.88 -19.94 41.08
N ALA A 191 -9.87 -20.72 41.50
CA ALA A 191 -9.74 -21.14 42.88
C ALA A 191 -9.53 -19.95 43.85
N GLU A 192 -8.71 -18.97 43.45
CA GLU A 192 -8.50 -17.76 44.26
C GLU A 192 -9.73 -16.86 44.31
N VAL A 193 -10.43 -16.72 43.18
CA VAL A 193 -11.68 -15.97 43.13
C VAL A 193 -12.76 -16.61 44.02
N ASP A 194 -12.88 -17.95 44.03
CA ASP A 194 -13.82 -18.66 44.90
C ASP A 194 -13.47 -18.47 46.38
N ALA A 195 -12.19 -18.56 46.73
CA ALA A 195 -11.72 -18.35 48.09
C ALA A 195 -12.02 -16.93 48.60
N LEU A 196 -11.86 -15.92 47.74
CA LEU A 196 -12.19 -14.53 48.06
C LEU A 196 -13.69 -14.29 48.16
N ALA A 197 -14.48 -14.88 47.27
CA ALA A 197 -15.94 -14.76 47.31
C ALA A 197 -16.50 -15.29 48.63
N GLY A 198 -15.94 -16.39 49.16
CA GLY A 198 -16.28 -16.92 50.49
C GLY A 198 -15.95 -15.97 51.65
N ALA A 199 -15.07 -15.00 51.44
CA ALA A 199 -14.70 -13.95 52.39
C ALA A 199 -15.39 -12.59 52.10
N GLY A 200 -16.31 -12.53 51.14
CA GLY A 200 -17.03 -11.30 50.74
C GLY A 200 -16.20 -10.32 49.90
N GLU A 201 -15.07 -10.77 49.33
CA GLU A 201 -14.25 -9.99 48.40
C GLU A 201 -14.42 -10.54 46.97
N HIS A 202 -14.60 -9.66 46.00
CA HIS A 202 -15.02 -10.03 44.65
C HIS A 202 -14.19 -9.35 43.55
N ARG A 203 -13.10 -8.65 43.90
CA ARG A 203 -12.20 -8.01 42.92
C ARG A 203 -11.13 -8.98 42.42
N LEU A 204 -11.00 -9.07 41.10
CA LEU A 204 -9.97 -9.89 40.44
C LEU A 204 -8.55 -9.43 40.79
N THR A 205 -8.34 -8.12 41.02
CA THR A 205 -7.03 -7.58 41.44
C THR A 205 -6.57 -8.14 42.78
N VAL A 206 -7.49 -8.48 43.68
CA VAL A 206 -7.16 -9.10 44.98
C VAL A 206 -6.79 -10.57 44.81
N ALA A 207 -7.45 -11.30 43.90
CA ALA A 207 -7.08 -12.68 43.56
C ALA A 207 -5.65 -12.74 43.02
N VAL A 208 -5.31 -11.81 42.12
CA VAL A 208 -3.97 -11.64 41.58
C VAL A 208 -2.94 -11.33 42.68
N ARG A 209 -3.26 -10.46 43.65
CA ARG A 209 -2.36 -10.18 44.78
C ARG A 209 -2.11 -11.40 45.65
N ARG A 210 -3.13 -12.23 45.88
CA ARG A 210 -2.98 -13.48 46.63
C ARG A 210 -2.07 -14.45 45.91
N LEU A 211 -2.26 -14.65 44.60
CA LEU A 211 -1.34 -15.48 43.79
C LEU A 211 0.12 -15.01 43.91
N ILE A 212 0.35 -13.69 43.83
CA ILE A 212 1.70 -13.11 44.02
C ILE A 212 2.23 -13.41 45.43
N GLY A 213 1.41 -13.19 46.47
CA GLY A 213 1.79 -13.43 47.87
C GLY A 213 2.01 -14.89 48.24
N ASP A 214 1.30 -15.81 47.58
CA ASP A 214 1.38 -17.26 47.76
C ASP A 214 2.55 -17.89 47.00
N GLY A 215 3.37 -17.06 46.32
CA GLY A 215 4.58 -17.49 45.63
C GLY A 215 4.35 -18.13 44.27
N ALA A 216 3.20 -17.85 43.63
CA ALA A 216 2.94 -18.29 42.26
C ALA A 216 4.01 -17.73 41.30
N LYS A 217 4.28 -18.45 40.22
CA LYS A 217 5.19 -17.99 39.18
C LYS A 217 4.53 -16.90 38.35
N VAL A 218 4.77 -15.65 38.74
CA VAL A 218 4.16 -14.48 38.12
C VAL A 218 5.12 -13.80 37.14
N VAL A 219 4.64 -13.53 35.92
CA VAL A 219 5.40 -12.83 34.87
C VAL A 219 4.64 -11.60 34.36
N THR A 220 5.32 -10.66 33.72
CA THR A 220 4.65 -9.51 33.08
C THR A 220 4.93 -9.44 31.59
N TYR A 221 3.96 -8.95 30.82
CA TYR A 221 4.19 -8.36 29.51
C TYR A 221 4.09 -6.84 29.66
N LYS A 222 5.19 -6.13 29.43
CA LYS A 222 5.28 -4.68 29.64
C LYS A 222 4.99 -3.94 28.34
N ILE A 223 3.90 -3.19 28.31
CA ILE A 223 3.55 -2.24 27.26
C ILE A 223 4.48 -1.03 27.33
N VAL A 224 4.88 -0.54 26.16
CA VAL A 224 5.69 0.67 26.00
C VAL A 224 4.88 1.83 25.39
N ASP A 225 3.84 1.52 24.60
CA ASP A 225 2.90 2.53 24.11
C ASP A 225 1.89 2.90 25.21
N THR A 226 2.10 4.06 25.84
CA THR A 226 1.23 4.54 26.91
C THR A 226 -0.20 4.83 26.45
N ASP A 227 -0.44 4.97 25.15
CA ASP A 227 -1.80 5.13 24.62
C ASP A 227 -2.67 3.90 24.87
N GLU A 228 -2.09 2.69 24.93
CA GLU A 228 -2.85 1.45 25.19
C GLU A 228 -3.40 1.38 26.62
N VAL A 229 -2.84 2.16 27.54
CA VAL A 229 -3.20 2.18 28.96
C VAL A 229 -4.54 2.90 29.19
N GLN A 230 -4.98 3.72 28.25
CA GLN A 230 -6.18 4.54 28.42
C GLN A 230 -7.45 3.68 28.35
N GLY A 231 -8.04 3.40 29.52
CA GLY A 231 -9.38 2.83 29.67
C GLY A 231 -10.46 3.92 29.59
N ILE A 232 -11.74 3.53 29.60
CA ILE A 232 -12.87 4.44 29.46
C ILE A 232 -13.86 4.25 30.60
N ASN A 233 -13.72 5.08 31.64
CA ASN A 233 -14.60 5.13 32.80
C ASN A 233 -15.29 6.50 32.95
N SER A 234 -14.97 7.47 32.09
CA SER A 234 -15.60 8.79 32.05
C SER A 234 -15.70 9.34 30.62
N ARG A 235 -16.45 10.43 30.44
CA ARG A 235 -16.59 11.09 29.13
C ARG A 235 -15.28 11.73 28.66
N ASP A 236 -14.51 12.34 29.56
CA ASP A 236 -13.22 12.96 29.22
C ASP A 236 -12.20 11.91 28.73
N GLU A 237 -12.23 10.70 29.32
CA GLU A 237 -11.41 9.57 28.87
C GLU A 237 -11.87 9.03 27.51
N LEU A 238 -13.17 9.04 27.22
CA LEU A 238 -13.70 8.68 25.90
C LEU A 238 -13.23 9.67 24.83
N ASP A 239 -13.26 10.97 25.10
CA ASP A 239 -12.81 12.00 24.15
C ASP A 239 -11.28 11.90 23.93
N THR A 240 -10.50 11.66 25.00
CA THR A 240 -9.06 11.37 24.90
C THR A 240 -8.79 10.12 24.07
N ALA A 241 -9.57 9.05 24.26
CA ALA A 241 -9.45 7.83 23.48
C ALA A 241 -9.80 8.06 22.00
N ALA A 242 -10.78 8.93 21.70
CA ALA A 242 -11.13 9.29 20.32
C ALA A 242 -9.97 9.97 19.60
N ASP A 243 -9.27 10.88 20.26
CA ASP A 243 -8.06 11.53 19.72
C ASP A 243 -6.94 10.52 19.46
N ILE A 244 -6.76 9.53 20.35
CA ILE A 244 -5.79 8.45 20.18
C ILE A 244 -6.15 7.59 18.97
N VAL A 245 -7.43 7.19 18.84
CA VAL A 245 -7.90 6.40 17.68
C VAL A 245 -7.65 7.17 16.40
N LEU A 246 -8.03 8.45 16.34
CA LEU A 246 -7.82 9.30 15.19
C LEU A 246 -6.33 9.44 14.84
N ARG A 247 -5.47 9.71 15.83
CA ARG A 247 -4.01 9.77 15.61
C ARG A 247 -3.47 8.45 15.05
N ARG A 248 -3.92 7.31 15.58
CA ARG A 248 -3.52 5.98 15.10
C ARG A 248 -3.99 5.70 13.67
N LEU A 249 -5.10 6.30 13.21
CA LEU A 249 -5.53 6.23 11.82
C LEU A 249 -4.51 6.86 10.85
N PHE A 250 -3.77 7.89 11.27
CA PHE A 250 -2.81 8.60 10.42
C PHE A 250 -1.36 8.21 10.64
N MET A 251 -1.07 7.34 11.61
CA MET A 251 0.29 6.88 11.85
C MET A 251 0.71 5.83 10.80
N PRO A 252 1.78 6.08 10.02
CA PRO A 252 2.29 5.08 9.09
C PRO A 252 2.67 3.80 9.83
N ARG A 253 2.17 2.66 9.34
CA ARG A 253 2.59 1.34 9.79
C ARG A 253 3.58 0.76 8.78
N LYS A 254 4.61 0.08 9.27
CA LYS A 254 5.51 -0.68 8.40
C LYS A 254 4.68 -1.79 7.75
N ASN A 255 4.62 -1.82 6.42
CA ASN A 255 4.00 -2.92 5.71
C ASN A 255 4.89 -4.16 5.87
N THR A 256 4.46 -5.07 6.75
CA THR A 256 5.10 -6.38 7.01
C THR A 256 4.25 -7.51 6.43
N ASP A 257 3.27 -7.18 5.59
CA ASP A 257 2.44 -8.17 4.93
C ASP A 257 3.32 -9.00 3.99
N THR A 258 3.21 -10.32 4.15
CA THR A 258 3.93 -11.29 3.34
C THR A 258 3.06 -11.88 2.24
N HIS A 259 1.78 -11.51 2.19
CA HIS A 259 0.88 -11.87 1.11
C HIS A 259 1.27 -11.17 -0.19
N ILE A 260 1.11 -11.92 -1.27
CA ILE A 260 1.18 -11.36 -2.61
C ILE A 260 -0.11 -10.58 -2.82
N VAL A 261 0.01 -9.31 -3.19
CA VAL A 261 -1.12 -8.45 -3.55
C VAL A 261 -0.83 -7.74 -4.87
N PHE A 262 -1.66 -7.93 -5.89
CA PHE A 262 -1.52 -7.25 -7.17
C PHE A 262 -2.07 -5.82 -7.10
N GLY A 263 -1.22 -4.86 -7.44
CA GLY A 263 -1.62 -3.49 -7.71
C GLY A 263 -1.92 -3.26 -9.19
N THR A 264 -2.13 -1.99 -9.56
CA THR A 264 -2.40 -1.58 -10.95
C THR A 264 -1.24 -1.84 -11.93
N GLY A 265 -0.03 -2.07 -11.41
CA GLY A 265 1.19 -2.29 -12.19
C GLY A 265 2.02 -3.45 -11.68
N GLY A 266 1.37 -4.57 -11.36
CA GLY A 266 1.99 -5.81 -10.87
C GLY A 266 1.98 -5.93 -9.34
N TRP A 267 2.63 -6.98 -8.84
CA TRP A 267 2.88 -7.18 -7.42
C TRP A 267 4.16 -6.45 -7.00
N ARG A 268 4.12 -5.70 -5.90
CA ARG A 268 5.28 -4.97 -5.35
C ARG A 268 5.33 -5.15 -3.84
N ALA A 269 6.52 -5.32 -3.30
CA ALA A 269 6.73 -5.37 -1.85
C ALA A 269 8.17 -4.99 -1.48
N VAL A 270 8.40 -4.75 -0.19
CA VAL A 270 9.72 -4.48 0.36
C VAL A 270 10.54 -5.77 0.38
N ILE A 271 11.79 -5.70 -0.07
CA ILE A 271 12.74 -6.81 -0.10
C ILE A 271 12.97 -7.33 1.32
N GLY A 272 12.85 -8.65 1.50
CA GLY A 272 13.04 -9.32 2.78
C GLY A 272 11.83 -9.33 3.71
N GLU A 273 10.80 -8.52 3.41
CA GLU A 273 9.48 -8.58 4.04
C GLU A 273 8.55 -9.38 3.10
N GLY A 274 7.66 -8.69 2.37
CA GLY A 274 6.77 -9.34 1.40
C GLY A 274 7.46 -9.79 0.12
N TYR A 275 8.50 -9.09 -0.35
CA TYR A 275 9.22 -9.48 -1.56
C TYR A 275 10.33 -10.47 -1.22
N THR A 276 10.08 -11.75 -1.48
CA THR A 276 11.02 -12.85 -1.28
C THR A 276 11.10 -13.73 -2.53
N LEU A 277 12.24 -14.40 -2.75
CA LEU A 277 12.35 -15.40 -3.84
C LEU A 277 11.33 -16.54 -3.68
N GLY A 278 10.89 -16.84 -2.45
CA GLY A 278 9.82 -17.79 -2.20
C GLY A 278 8.50 -17.33 -2.81
N ASN A 279 8.12 -16.07 -2.58
CA ASN A 279 6.90 -15.50 -3.15
C ASN A 279 6.98 -15.31 -4.67
N VAL A 280 8.15 -14.93 -5.21
CA VAL A 280 8.39 -14.91 -6.67
C VAL A 280 8.10 -16.28 -7.28
N ARG A 281 8.64 -17.35 -6.69
CA ARG A 281 8.43 -18.71 -7.17
C ARG A 281 6.97 -19.17 -7.06
N LYS A 282 6.29 -18.90 -5.94
CA LYS A 282 4.87 -19.20 -5.78
C LYS A 282 4.01 -18.50 -6.83
N LEU A 283 4.28 -17.22 -7.09
CA LEU A 283 3.55 -16.47 -8.09
C LEU A 283 3.81 -17.00 -9.51
N CYS A 284 5.06 -17.33 -9.84
CA CYS A 284 5.38 -17.97 -11.12
C CYS A 284 4.72 -19.35 -11.26
N GLN A 285 4.59 -20.12 -10.16
CA GLN A 285 3.91 -21.41 -10.18
C GLN A 285 2.40 -21.23 -10.45
N ALA A 286 1.75 -20.24 -9.83
CA ALA A 286 0.35 -19.92 -10.11
C ALA A 286 0.14 -19.51 -11.58
N ILE A 287 1.04 -18.71 -12.15
CA ILE A 287 1.00 -18.30 -13.56
C ILE A 287 1.25 -19.51 -14.48
N ALA A 288 2.19 -20.40 -14.17
CA ALA A 288 2.45 -21.63 -14.90
C ALA A 288 1.22 -22.57 -14.90
N ASN A 289 0.55 -22.69 -13.75
CA ASN A 289 -0.69 -23.45 -13.62
C ASN A 289 -1.79 -22.85 -14.50
N GLU A 290 -1.95 -21.53 -14.53
CA GLU A 290 -2.93 -20.87 -15.40
C GLU A 290 -2.62 -21.06 -16.89
N ALA A 291 -1.35 -20.93 -17.30
CA ALA A 291 -0.93 -21.18 -18.69
C ALA A 291 -1.28 -22.61 -19.12
N THR A 292 -1.05 -23.59 -18.23
CA THR A 292 -1.40 -25.00 -18.45
C THR A 292 -2.91 -25.20 -18.52
N ARG A 293 -3.70 -24.61 -17.61
CA ARG A 293 -5.17 -24.69 -17.62
C ARG A 293 -5.78 -24.10 -18.89
N LYS A 294 -5.16 -23.06 -19.45
CA LYS A 294 -5.54 -22.44 -20.72
C LYS A 294 -5.01 -23.18 -21.96
N GLY A 295 -4.10 -24.14 -21.80
CA GLY A 295 -3.45 -24.86 -22.90
C GLY A 295 -2.53 -23.99 -23.75
N ILE A 296 -1.96 -22.93 -23.17
CA ILE A 296 -1.04 -21.98 -23.83
C ILE A 296 0.39 -22.08 -23.31
N ASP A 297 0.65 -23.02 -22.40
CA ASP A 297 1.96 -23.35 -21.83
C ASP A 297 3.05 -23.61 -22.89
N HIS A 298 2.68 -24.23 -24.01
CA HIS A 298 3.58 -24.50 -25.14
C HIS A 298 4.11 -23.24 -25.85
N LEU A 299 3.46 -22.08 -25.68
CA LEU A 299 3.93 -20.80 -26.22
C LEU A 299 5.13 -20.24 -25.43
N GLY A 300 5.37 -20.75 -24.23
CA GLY A 300 6.47 -20.30 -23.37
C GLY A 300 6.27 -18.91 -22.77
N VAL A 301 7.30 -18.43 -22.09
CA VAL A 301 7.33 -17.09 -21.45
C VAL A 301 8.61 -16.35 -21.82
N VAL A 302 8.56 -15.02 -21.80
CA VAL A 302 9.75 -14.15 -21.88
C VAL A 302 9.94 -13.41 -20.57
N ILE A 303 11.15 -13.45 -20.02
CA ILE A 303 11.45 -12.92 -18.67
C ILE A 303 12.61 -11.93 -18.72
N GLY A 304 12.42 -10.75 -18.13
CA GLY A 304 13.47 -9.74 -17.93
C GLY A 304 13.45 -9.15 -16.52
N GLY A 305 14.35 -8.21 -16.26
CA GLY A 305 14.40 -7.48 -15.00
C GLY A 305 15.05 -6.12 -15.14
N ASP A 306 14.84 -5.24 -14.16
CA ASP A 306 15.56 -3.97 -14.05
C ASP A 306 16.85 -4.10 -13.22
N ARG A 307 17.49 -2.96 -12.93
CA ARG A 307 18.78 -2.91 -12.22
C ARG A 307 18.69 -2.98 -10.70
N ARG A 308 17.52 -3.28 -10.12
CA ARG A 308 17.35 -3.33 -8.66
C ARG A 308 18.05 -4.53 -8.05
N PHE A 309 18.33 -4.41 -6.75
CA PHE A 309 18.77 -5.54 -5.95
C PHE A 309 17.78 -6.72 -6.07
N LEU A 310 18.30 -7.93 -6.27
CA LEU A 310 17.57 -9.18 -6.50
C LEU A 310 16.78 -9.28 -7.82
N SER A 311 16.81 -8.30 -8.72
CA SER A 311 16.03 -8.40 -9.97
C SER A 311 16.50 -9.56 -10.85
N ARG A 312 17.82 -9.73 -10.99
CA ARG A 312 18.39 -10.83 -11.77
C ARG A 312 18.09 -12.20 -11.15
N GLU A 313 18.34 -12.35 -9.85
CA GLU A 313 18.10 -13.59 -9.13
C GLU A 313 16.62 -13.98 -9.12
N SER A 314 15.72 -12.99 -9.10
CA SER A 314 14.27 -13.23 -9.20
C SER A 314 13.87 -13.67 -10.61
N ALA A 315 14.46 -13.10 -11.67
CA ALA A 315 14.21 -13.51 -13.05
C ALA A 315 14.70 -14.95 -13.29
N GLU A 316 15.86 -15.31 -12.73
CA GLU A 316 16.38 -16.67 -12.74
C GLU A 316 15.48 -17.63 -11.95
N ALA A 317 15.03 -17.25 -10.75
CA ALA A 317 14.10 -18.06 -9.95
C ALA A 317 12.75 -18.26 -10.65
N ALA A 318 12.25 -17.27 -11.38
CA ALA A 318 11.08 -17.39 -12.22
C ALA A 318 11.33 -18.41 -13.35
N ALA A 319 12.46 -18.30 -14.06
CA ALA A 319 12.84 -19.22 -15.12
C ALA A 319 12.93 -20.68 -14.63
N GLU A 320 13.48 -20.92 -13.44
CA GLU A 320 13.53 -22.25 -12.80
C GLU A 320 12.13 -22.86 -12.65
N VAL A 321 11.14 -22.06 -12.25
CA VAL A 321 9.76 -22.53 -12.04
C VAL A 321 9.09 -22.88 -13.36
N PHE A 322 9.13 -21.98 -14.34
CA PHE A 322 8.55 -22.25 -15.66
C PHE A 322 9.21 -23.48 -16.31
N ALA A 323 10.54 -23.58 -16.25
CA ALA A 323 11.25 -24.74 -16.76
C ALA A 323 10.90 -26.04 -16.03
N GLY A 324 10.72 -26.00 -14.70
CA GLY A 324 10.25 -27.14 -13.91
C GLY A 324 8.86 -27.64 -14.31
N ASN A 325 8.02 -26.74 -14.83
CA ASN A 325 6.70 -27.05 -15.36
C ASN A 325 6.71 -27.36 -16.87
N ASN A 326 7.89 -27.57 -17.48
CA ASN A 326 8.09 -27.81 -18.91
C ASN A 326 7.63 -26.67 -19.84
N ILE A 327 7.58 -25.45 -19.33
CA ILE A 327 7.23 -24.25 -20.11
C ILE A 327 8.52 -23.66 -20.69
N PRO A 328 8.64 -23.46 -22.02
CA PRO A 328 9.80 -22.82 -22.62
C PRO A 328 10.01 -21.40 -22.08
N VAL A 329 11.26 -21.00 -21.85
CA VAL A 329 11.61 -19.69 -21.32
C VAL A 329 12.61 -19.01 -22.24
N THR A 330 12.28 -17.80 -22.68
CA THR A 330 13.26 -16.85 -23.21
C THR A 330 13.71 -15.93 -22.07
N LEU A 331 14.94 -16.09 -21.62
CA LEU A 331 15.53 -15.24 -20.58
C LEU A 331 16.30 -14.09 -21.24
N LEU A 332 15.93 -12.86 -20.92
CA LEU A 332 16.57 -11.65 -21.43
C LEU A 332 17.85 -11.33 -20.64
N PRO A 333 18.71 -10.41 -21.12
CA PRO A 333 19.91 -9.98 -20.41
C PRO A 333 19.63 -9.45 -19.00
N ASP A 334 20.72 -9.25 -18.24
CA ASP A 334 20.68 -8.88 -16.81
C ASP A 334 19.77 -7.69 -16.50
N ASP A 335 19.75 -6.68 -17.38
CA ASP A 335 18.83 -5.56 -17.29
C ASP A 335 18.21 -5.20 -18.65
N VAL A 336 16.90 -5.02 -18.66
CA VAL A 336 16.11 -4.60 -19.83
C VAL A 336 14.95 -3.70 -19.41
N PRO A 337 14.54 -2.73 -20.24
CA PRO A 337 13.41 -1.88 -19.92
C PRO A 337 12.08 -2.64 -20.00
N THR A 338 11.11 -2.27 -19.16
CA THR A 338 9.72 -2.78 -19.22
C THR A 338 9.14 -2.77 -20.64
N PRO A 339 9.21 -1.67 -21.42
CA PRO A 339 8.65 -1.65 -22.78
C PRO A 339 9.26 -2.70 -23.73
N LEU A 340 10.52 -3.12 -23.52
CA LEU A 340 11.12 -4.20 -24.32
C LEU A 340 10.44 -5.54 -24.00
N VAL A 341 10.12 -5.83 -22.74
CA VAL A 341 9.38 -7.06 -22.37
C VAL A 341 7.95 -7.02 -22.92
N THR A 342 7.29 -5.87 -22.84
CA THR A 342 5.97 -5.62 -23.41
C THR A 342 5.96 -5.85 -24.93
N PHE A 343 7.01 -5.41 -25.63
CA PHE A 343 7.21 -5.68 -27.07
C PHE A 343 7.55 -7.16 -27.35
N ALA A 344 8.38 -7.77 -26.52
CA ALA A 344 8.90 -9.11 -26.74
C ALA A 344 7.82 -10.19 -26.66
N ALA A 345 6.81 -10.03 -25.80
CA ALA A 345 5.73 -11.00 -25.65
C ALA A 345 4.99 -11.27 -26.98
N PRO A 346 4.40 -10.26 -27.67
CA PRO A 346 3.79 -10.47 -28.98
C PRO A 346 4.81 -10.78 -30.07
N TYR A 347 6.03 -10.22 -30.02
CA TYR A 347 7.08 -10.48 -31.01
C TYR A 347 7.49 -11.96 -31.06
N LEU A 348 7.59 -12.62 -29.90
CA LEU A 348 7.91 -14.04 -29.79
C LEU A 348 6.68 -14.95 -29.86
N GLY A 349 5.47 -14.40 -29.74
CA GLY A 349 4.24 -15.18 -29.55
C GLY A 349 4.21 -15.92 -28.21
N ALA A 350 4.82 -15.35 -27.17
CA ALA A 350 4.87 -15.95 -25.83
C ALA A 350 3.50 -15.89 -25.13
N ALA A 351 3.21 -16.85 -24.25
CA ALA A 351 1.99 -16.82 -23.43
C ALA A 351 1.95 -15.60 -22.51
N TYR A 352 3.10 -15.31 -21.89
CA TYR A 352 3.28 -14.21 -20.96
C TYR A 352 4.65 -13.56 -21.10
N GLY A 353 4.69 -12.24 -20.97
CA GLY A 353 5.89 -11.47 -20.68
C GLY A 353 5.97 -11.17 -19.18
N ILE A 354 7.14 -11.34 -18.58
CA ILE A 354 7.35 -11.12 -17.15
C ILE A 354 8.54 -10.19 -16.97
N ILE A 355 8.38 -9.15 -16.16
CA ILE A 355 9.51 -8.29 -15.78
C ILE A 355 9.59 -8.13 -14.28
N ILE A 356 10.79 -8.32 -13.75
CA ILE A 356 11.11 -8.05 -12.35
C ILE A 356 11.49 -6.57 -12.18
N THR A 357 10.63 -5.82 -11.52
CA THR A 357 10.82 -4.39 -11.27
C THR A 357 9.76 -3.84 -10.31
N SER A 358 10.10 -2.80 -9.56
CA SER A 358 9.14 -1.93 -8.87
C SER A 358 9.07 -0.51 -9.48
N SER A 359 9.49 -0.34 -10.74
CA SER A 359 9.39 0.90 -11.54
C SER A 359 10.03 2.10 -10.86
N HIS A 360 9.24 3.01 -10.32
CA HIS A 360 9.68 4.25 -9.67
C HIS A 360 9.87 4.12 -8.15
N ASN A 361 9.56 2.97 -7.53
CA ASN A 361 9.64 2.83 -6.07
C ASN A 361 11.08 2.96 -5.53
N PRO A 362 11.27 3.30 -4.25
CA PRO A 362 12.59 3.32 -3.62
C PRO A 362 13.40 2.01 -3.77
N PRO A 363 14.73 2.03 -3.60
CA PRO A 363 15.60 0.88 -3.86
C PRO A 363 15.31 -0.38 -3.03
N GLU A 364 14.74 -0.22 -1.84
CA GLU A 364 14.33 -1.33 -0.95
C GLU A 364 13.10 -2.10 -1.44
N TRP A 365 12.42 -1.61 -2.49
CA TRP A 365 11.27 -2.27 -3.11
C TRP A 365 11.70 -3.04 -4.36
N ASN A 366 11.11 -4.20 -4.57
CA ASN A 366 11.10 -4.89 -5.85
C ASN A 366 9.68 -5.40 -6.16
N GLY A 367 9.48 -5.97 -7.34
CA GLY A 367 8.16 -6.36 -7.80
C GLY A 367 8.21 -7.23 -9.06
N MET A 368 7.05 -7.67 -9.49
CA MET A 368 6.88 -8.44 -10.72
C MET A 368 5.65 -7.97 -11.47
N LYS A 369 5.84 -7.63 -12.75
CA LYS A 369 4.76 -7.37 -13.69
C LYS A 369 4.59 -8.57 -14.62
N VAL A 370 3.35 -8.80 -15.03
CA VAL A 370 2.97 -9.82 -16.00
C VAL A 370 2.26 -9.11 -17.14
N PHE A 371 2.57 -9.50 -18.37
CA PHE A 371 1.96 -9.05 -19.61
C PHE A 371 1.40 -10.26 -20.35
N ARG A 372 0.23 -10.11 -20.98
CA ARG A 372 -0.37 -11.13 -21.83
C ARG A 372 0.39 -11.29 -23.15
N ALA A 373 -0.02 -12.27 -23.94
CA ALA A 373 0.56 -12.54 -25.26
C ALA A 373 0.53 -11.34 -26.23
N ASP A 374 -0.42 -10.42 -26.09
CA ASP A 374 -0.51 -9.18 -26.87
C ASP A 374 0.30 -8.01 -26.28
N GLY A 375 0.99 -8.22 -25.16
CA GLY A 375 1.72 -7.20 -24.41
C GLY A 375 0.86 -6.39 -23.45
N SER A 376 -0.47 -6.58 -23.40
CA SER A 376 -1.33 -5.86 -22.47
C SER A 376 -1.14 -6.35 -21.02
N LEU A 377 -1.44 -5.50 -20.04
CA LEU A 377 -1.53 -5.91 -18.64
C LEU A 377 -2.77 -6.78 -18.40
N PRO A 378 -2.68 -7.83 -17.55
CA PRO A 378 -3.85 -8.58 -17.10
C PRO A 378 -4.93 -7.70 -16.44
N LEU A 379 -6.18 -8.12 -16.62
CA LEU A 379 -7.34 -7.53 -15.93
C LEU A 379 -7.41 -8.03 -14.48
N ASP A 380 -8.23 -7.36 -13.67
CA ASP A 380 -8.33 -7.61 -12.23
C ASP A 380 -8.67 -9.09 -11.93
N ASP A 381 -9.62 -9.68 -12.66
CA ASP A 381 -10.05 -11.08 -12.49
C ASP A 381 -8.94 -12.10 -12.76
N GLU A 382 -7.97 -11.76 -13.61
CA GLU A 382 -6.82 -12.62 -13.91
C GLU A 382 -5.73 -12.44 -12.85
N THR A 383 -5.45 -11.21 -12.43
CA THR A 383 -4.48 -10.96 -11.35
C THR A 383 -4.94 -11.52 -10.01
N ASP A 384 -6.24 -11.43 -9.70
CA ASP A 384 -6.82 -11.97 -8.47
C ASP A 384 -6.65 -13.49 -8.42
N ARG A 385 -6.85 -14.19 -9.55
CA ARG A 385 -6.62 -15.64 -9.64
C ARG A 385 -5.15 -16.02 -9.42
N PHE A 386 -4.20 -15.27 -10.00
CA PHE A 386 -2.78 -15.51 -9.74
C PHE A 386 -2.43 -15.31 -8.27
N GLN A 387 -2.96 -14.23 -7.70
CA GLN A 387 -2.74 -13.82 -6.32
C GLN A 387 -3.23 -14.87 -5.32
N ASP A 388 -4.50 -15.25 -5.45
CA ASP A 388 -5.18 -16.14 -4.50
C ASP A 388 -4.51 -17.50 -4.51
N GLU A 389 -4.26 -18.07 -5.70
CA GLU A 389 -3.55 -19.34 -5.83
C GLU A 389 -2.12 -19.24 -5.28
N ALA A 390 -1.37 -18.19 -5.59
CA ALA A 390 -0.01 -18.03 -5.08
C ALA A 390 0.05 -17.92 -3.55
N ASN A 391 -0.93 -17.28 -2.93
CA ASN A 391 -1.02 -17.16 -1.46
C ASN A 391 -1.40 -18.49 -0.78
N GLU A 392 -2.14 -19.37 -1.46
CA GLU A 392 -2.50 -20.71 -0.96
C GLU A 392 -1.37 -21.73 -1.09
N LEU A 393 -0.48 -21.57 -2.08
CA LEU A 393 0.64 -22.47 -2.32
C LEU A 393 1.65 -22.47 -1.15
N ARG A 394 2.12 -23.65 -0.76
CA ARG A 394 3.28 -23.82 0.14
C ARG A 394 4.55 -23.92 -0.70
N ALA A 395 5.70 -23.72 -0.07
CA ALA A 395 6.99 -23.85 -0.75
C ALA A 395 7.21 -25.25 -1.37
N ALA A 396 6.64 -26.30 -0.77
CA ALA A 396 6.71 -27.66 -1.27
C ALA A 396 5.83 -27.93 -2.51
N ASP A 397 4.89 -27.04 -2.81
CA ASP A 397 3.97 -27.17 -3.96
C ASP A 397 4.57 -26.53 -5.23
N VAL A 398 5.71 -25.84 -5.11
CA VAL A 398 6.43 -25.20 -6.22
C VAL A 398 7.35 -26.20 -6.92
N ILE A 399 7.22 -26.32 -8.24
CA ILE A 399 8.05 -27.18 -9.08
C ILE A 399 9.15 -26.33 -9.70
N THR A 400 10.41 -26.76 -9.59
CA THR A 400 11.57 -26.06 -10.18
C THR A 400 12.49 -27.03 -10.91
N LEU A 401 13.20 -26.51 -11.91
CA LEU A 401 14.33 -27.16 -12.55
C LEU A 401 15.58 -26.29 -12.37
N ASP A 402 16.70 -26.92 -12.01
CA ASP A 402 18.00 -26.23 -11.92
C ASP A 402 18.29 -25.45 -13.22
N LEU A 403 18.59 -24.17 -13.10
CA LEU A 403 18.73 -23.28 -14.26
C LEU A 403 19.84 -23.72 -15.22
N ALA A 404 20.95 -24.24 -14.70
CA ALA A 404 22.03 -24.73 -15.53
C ALA A 404 21.61 -25.97 -16.34
N LEU A 405 20.83 -26.87 -15.74
CA LEU A 405 20.21 -27.99 -16.45
C LEU A 405 19.19 -27.51 -17.48
N ALA A 406 18.29 -26.60 -17.10
CA ALA A 406 17.25 -26.04 -17.97
C ALA A 406 17.84 -25.39 -19.24
N ARG A 407 18.94 -24.64 -19.09
CA ARG A 407 19.73 -24.08 -20.20
C ARG A 407 20.35 -25.16 -21.08
N ARG A 408 21.01 -26.17 -20.48
CA ARG A 408 21.63 -27.27 -21.24
C ARG A 408 20.61 -28.08 -22.05
N THR A 409 19.40 -28.25 -21.54
CA THR A 409 18.32 -28.97 -22.22
C THR A 409 17.54 -28.09 -23.21
N GLY A 410 17.82 -26.79 -23.27
CA GLY A 410 17.17 -25.84 -24.17
C GLY A 410 15.75 -25.44 -23.77
N VAL A 411 15.32 -25.76 -22.54
CA VAL A 411 14.03 -25.29 -22.00
C VAL A 411 14.11 -23.80 -21.68
N VAL A 412 15.26 -23.35 -21.18
CA VAL A 412 15.59 -21.93 -21.00
C VAL A 412 16.62 -21.53 -22.06
N VAL A 413 16.36 -20.46 -22.80
CA VAL A 413 17.27 -19.89 -23.80
C VAL A 413 17.52 -18.42 -23.48
N ASP A 414 18.80 -18.06 -23.33
CA ASP A 414 19.21 -16.67 -23.22
C ASP A 414 19.14 -15.97 -24.59
N ARG A 415 18.47 -14.82 -24.68
CA ARG A 415 18.30 -14.08 -25.95
C ARG A 415 18.25 -12.57 -25.73
N THR A 416 18.99 -11.82 -26.53
CA THR A 416 18.89 -10.35 -26.58
C THR A 416 17.84 -9.91 -27.59
N LEU A 417 16.95 -8.99 -27.20
CA LEU A 417 15.90 -8.43 -28.06
C LEU A 417 15.95 -6.89 -28.18
N THR A 418 17.09 -6.29 -27.78
CA THR A 418 17.29 -4.84 -27.89
C THR A 418 17.21 -4.35 -29.33
N GLU A 419 17.90 -5.01 -30.27
CA GLU A 419 17.90 -4.60 -31.69
C GLU A 419 16.51 -4.67 -32.32
N PRO A 420 15.73 -5.79 -32.24
CA PRO A 420 14.37 -5.81 -32.76
C PRO A 420 13.44 -4.75 -32.17
N TYR A 421 13.61 -4.41 -30.89
CA TYR A 421 12.83 -3.38 -30.22
C TYR A 421 13.19 -1.97 -30.72
N VAL A 422 14.49 -1.66 -30.84
CA VAL A 422 14.97 -0.38 -31.43
C VAL A 422 14.49 -0.25 -32.87
N ASP A 423 14.67 -1.28 -33.70
CA ASP A 423 14.20 -1.31 -35.10
C ASP A 423 12.68 -1.06 -35.22
N ALA A 424 11.89 -1.50 -34.23
CA ALA A 424 10.46 -1.28 -34.21
C ALA A 424 10.11 0.19 -33.90
N ILE A 425 10.85 0.83 -32.98
CA ILE A 425 10.70 2.27 -32.69
C ILE A 425 11.06 3.08 -33.94
N GLU A 426 12.19 2.79 -34.57
CA GLU A 426 12.69 3.55 -35.71
C GLU A 426 11.82 3.45 -36.97
N LYS A 427 10.93 2.45 -37.05
CA LYS A 427 9.92 2.37 -38.11
C LYS A 427 8.77 3.36 -37.92
N ILE A 428 8.55 3.83 -36.70
CA ILE A 428 7.45 4.73 -36.34
C ILE A 428 7.94 6.17 -36.20
N ILE A 429 9.18 6.34 -35.72
CA ILE A 429 9.80 7.64 -35.56
C ILE A 429 10.48 8.08 -36.86
N ASP A 430 10.31 9.34 -37.26
CA ASP A 430 11.06 9.90 -38.39
C ASP A 430 12.52 10.21 -38.00
N VAL A 431 13.35 9.17 -38.00
CA VAL A 431 14.80 9.26 -37.71
C VAL A 431 15.50 10.24 -38.65
N ASP A 432 15.09 10.33 -39.91
CA ASP A 432 15.71 11.21 -40.90
C ASP A 432 15.38 12.69 -40.67
N ALA A 433 14.19 13.02 -40.17
CA ALA A 433 13.85 14.38 -39.75
C ALA A 433 14.73 14.83 -38.57
N VAL A 434 15.07 13.92 -37.66
CA VAL A 434 15.96 14.23 -36.52
C VAL A 434 17.42 14.36 -36.96
N ARG A 435 17.84 13.59 -37.97
CA ARG A 435 19.21 13.66 -38.52
C ARG A 435 19.50 15.06 -39.06
N GLY A 436 20.49 15.71 -38.47
CA GLY A 436 20.92 17.04 -38.90
C GLY A 436 20.16 18.20 -38.25
N SER A 437 19.19 17.92 -37.35
CA SER A 437 18.56 18.92 -36.49
C SER A 437 19.57 19.67 -35.60
N GLY A 438 20.71 19.03 -35.31
CA GLY A 438 21.74 19.58 -34.43
C GLY A 438 21.39 19.52 -32.95
N LEU A 439 20.30 18.81 -32.59
CA LEU A 439 19.84 18.67 -31.22
C LEU A 439 20.93 18.13 -30.28
N ARG A 440 21.04 18.78 -29.12
CA ARG A 440 21.95 18.43 -28.03
C ARG A 440 21.10 18.13 -26.80
N VAL A 441 21.21 16.91 -26.31
CA VAL A 441 20.37 16.43 -25.20
C VAL A 441 21.22 15.96 -24.05
N VAL A 442 20.72 16.17 -22.84
CA VAL A 442 21.23 15.50 -21.65
C VAL A 442 20.20 14.48 -21.18
N VAL A 443 20.65 13.26 -20.89
CA VAL A 443 19.80 12.13 -20.52
C VAL A 443 20.15 11.65 -19.12
N ASP A 444 19.15 11.58 -18.26
CA ASP A 444 19.24 10.98 -16.93
C ASP A 444 18.41 9.67 -16.89
N PRO A 445 19.02 8.50 -17.11
CA PRO A 445 18.36 7.22 -16.94
C PRO A 445 18.10 6.89 -15.46
N MET A 446 18.53 7.75 -14.52
CA MET A 446 18.38 7.60 -13.07
C MET A 446 18.92 6.26 -12.56
N TYR A 447 20.07 5.82 -13.08
CA TYR A 447 20.66 4.49 -12.88
C TYR A 447 19.82 3.29 -13.35
N GLY A 448 18.69 3.54 -14.02
CA GLY A 448 17.78 2.56 -14.60
C GLY A 448 18.21 2.02 -15.97
N THR A 449 17.25 1.46 -16.70
CA THR A 449 17.49 0.58 -17.85
C THR A 449 17.60 1.24 -19.23
N SER A 450 17.34 2.54 -19.36
CA SER A 450 17.19 3.19 -20.68
C SER A 450 18.51 3.48 -21.40
N GLN A 451 19.66 3.43 -20.72
CA GLN A 451 20.93 3.89 -21.29
C GLN A 451 21.27 3.22 -22.63
N LEU A 452 21.18 1.89 -22.71
CA LEU A 452 21.56 1.15 -23.91
C LEU A 452 20.56 1.41 -25.06
N THR A 453 19.27 1.26 -24.79
CA THR A 453 18.21 1.36 -25.80
C THR A 453 18.04 2.78 -26.32
N LEU A 454 17.84 3.76 -25.42
CA LEU A 454 17.71 5.17 -25.78
C LEU A 454 19.02 5.72 -26.36
N GLY A 455 20.17 5.29 -25.84
CA GLY A 455 21.47 5.67 -26.39
C GLY A 455 21.68 5.21 -27.82
N THR A 456 21.20 4.01 -28.17
CA THR A 456 21.24 3.50 -29.55
C THR A 456 20.36 4.35 -30.47
N ILE A 457 19.10 4.56 -30.10
CA ILE A 457 18.15 5.38 -30.88
C ILE A 457 18.68 6.80 -31.11
N LEU A 458 19.16 7.47 -30.05
CA LEU A 458 19.71 8.82 -30.17
C LEU A 458 20.97 8.87 -31.05
N THR A 459 21.78 7.82 -31.03
CA THR A 459 22.96 7.68 -31.90
C THR A 459 22.54 7.54 -33.37
N ASP A 460 21.54 6.71 -33.66
CA ASP A 460 21.03 6.48 -35.02
C ASP A 460 20.32 7.71 -35.61
N MET A 461 19.69 8.50 -34.76
CA MET A 461 19.17 9.85 -35.04
C MET A 461 20.26 10.92 -35.19
N ARG A 462 21.52 10.63 -34.84
CA ARG A 462 22.65 11.57 -34.78
C ARG A 462 22.42 12.75 -33.83
N VAL A 463 21.71 12.52 -32.73
CA VAL A 463 21.54 13.47 -31.63
C VAL A 463 22.78 13.46 -30.75
N ARG A 464 23.25 14.64 -30.32
CA ARG A 464 24.39 14.74 -29.40
C ARG A 464 23.91 14.53 -27.96
N ALA A 465 23.96 13.30 -27.49
CA ALA A 465 23.52 12.92 -26.15
C ALA A 465 24.68 12.88 -25.13
N GLU A 466 24.44 13.45 -23.96
CA GLU A 466 25.30 13.30 -22.78
C GLU A 466 24.52 12.61 -21.67
N PHE A 467 25.06 11.53 -21.11
CA PHE A 467 24.40 10.76 -20.07
C PHE A 467 24.96 11.10 -18.69
N ILE A 468 24.07 11.37 -17.73
CA ILE A 468 24.38 11.40 -16.30
C ILE A 468 23.79 10.15 -15.62
N HIS A 469 24.25 9.80 -14.41
CA HIS A 469 23.72 8.66 -13.63
C HIS A 469 23.54 7.34 -14.41
N ALA A 470 24.41 7.05 -15.38
CA ALA A 470 24.21 5.92 -16.29
C ALA A 470 24.84 4.60 -15.78
N SER A 471 25.73 4.69 -14.80
CA SER A 471 26.37 3.52 -14.20
C SER A 471 25.35 2.56 -13.58
N HIS A 472 25.65 1.27 -13.55
CA HIS A 472 24.84 0.32 -12.80
C HIS A 472 24.94 0.62 -11.29
N ASN A 473 23.82 1.02 -10.66
CA ASN A 473 23.74 1.27 -9.23
C ASN A 473 22.36 0.81 -8.71
N PRO A 474 22.26 -0.36 -8.05
CA PRO A 474 20.98 -0.91 -7.59
C PRO A 474 20.34 -0.08 -6.46
N LEU A 475 21.07 0.86 -5.87
CA LEU A 475 20.56 1.80 -4.88
C LEU A 475 20.02 3.09 -5.50
N PHE A 476 20.14 3.29 -6.83
CA PHE A 476 19.71 4.51 -7.52
C PHE A 476 20.23 5.82 -6.89
N GLY A 477 21.43 5.80 -6.31
CA GLY A 477 21.98 6.94 -5.57
C GLY A 477 21.35 7.21 -4.20
N GLY A 478 20.58 6.26 -3.65
CA GLY A 478 19.91 6.35 -2.35
C GLY A 478 18.50 6.95 -2.41
N VAL A 479 17.96 7.19 -3.61
CA VAL A 479 16.64 7.80 -3.82
C VAL A 479 15.79 6.97 -4.78
N ALA A 480 14.48 7.18 -4.76
CA ALA A 480 13.59 6.53 -5.71
C ALA A 480 13.86 7.06 -7.15
N PRO A 481 13.96 6.18 -8.18
CA PRO A 481 14.20 6.59 -9.57
C PRO A 481 12.90 7.05 -10.23
N ALA A 482 12.35 8.17 -9.78
CA ALA A 482 11.13 8.78 -10.33
C ALA A 482 11.47 10.11 -11.02
N PRO A 483 11.12 10.30 -12.30
CA PRO A 483 11.52 11.48 -13.05
C PRO A 483 10.61 12.69 -12.77
N ASP A 484 10.57 13.14 -11.51
CA ASP A 484 9.81 14.30 -11.05
C ASP A 484 10.71 15.51 -10.73
N LEU A 485 10.08 16.66 -10.50
CA LEU A 485 10.76 17.93 -10.25
C LEU A 485 11.79 17.86 -9.11
N GLU A 486 11.49 17.12 -8.03
CA GLU A 486 12.38 17.01 -6.87
C GLU A 486 13.66 16.23 -7.22
N ARG A 487 13.50 15.13 -7.95
CA ARG A 487 14.59 14.20 -8.27
C ARG A 487 15.40 14.60 -9.50
N LEU A 488 14.85 15.41 -10.39
CA LEU A 488 15.53 15.90 -11.60
C LEU A 488 16.40 17.16 -11.36
N SER A 489 16.67 17.51 -10.11
CA SER A 489 17.47 18.70 -9.77
C SER A 489 18.85 18.75 -10.46
N ALA A 490 19.56 17.61 -10.55
CA ALA A 490 20.85 17.54 -11.24
C ALA A 490 20.72 17.83 -12.75
N LEU A 491 19.73 17.23 -13.41
CA LEU A 491 19.42 17.45 -14.82
C LEU A 491 19.06 18.91 -15.10
N ILE A 492 18.18 19.48 -14.28
CA ILE A 492 17.75 20.88 -14.35
C ILE A 492 18.95 21.83 -14.22
N GLN A 493 19.80 21.61 -13.20
CA GLN A 493 20.98 22.45 -12.98
C GLN A 493 22.00 22.32 -14.13
N MET A 494 22.15 21.14 -14.71
CA MET A 494 23.05 20.94 -15.85
C MET A 494 22.59 21.73 -17.09
N ILE A 495 21.29 21.83 -17.32
CA ILE A 495 20.73 22.65 -18.41
C ILE A 495 20.89 24.14 -18.10
N ARG A 496 20.47 24.59 -16.91
CA ARG A 496 20.54 26.01 -16.51
C ARG A 496 21.97 26.56 -16.54
N ASN A 497 22.94 25.77 -16.10
CA ASN A 497 24.35 26.14 -16.08
C ASN A 497 25.08 25.82 -17.40
N GLY A 498 24.37 25.28 -18.39
CA GLY A 498 24.92 24.89 -19.67
C GLY A 498 25.08 26.04 -20.67
N ASP A 499 24.62 27.26 -20.37
CA ASP A 499 24.70 28.44 -21.25
C ASP A 499 24.22 28.15 -22.70
N GLY A 500 23.09 27.44 -22.84
CA GLY A 500 22.54 27.04 -24.14
C GLY A 500 23.28 25.87 -24.81
N ARG A 501 24.03 25.08 -24.03
CA ARG A 501 24.67 23.83 -24.48
C ARG A 501 23.67 22.72 -24.81
N TYR A 502 22.53 22.68 -24.11
CA TYR A 502 21.51 21.65 -24.27
C TYR A 502 20.20 22.28 -24.73
N ASP A 503 19.52 21.57 -25.62
CA ASP A 503 18.22 21.95 -26.17
C ASP A 503 17.08 21.19 -25.44
N LEU A 504 17.41 20.08 -24.76
CA LEU A 504 16.44 19.21 -24.11
C LEU A 504 17.09 18.34 -23.01
N GLY A 505 16.42 18.24 -21.86
CA GLY A 505 16.66 17.23 -20.85
C GLY A 505 15.65 16.11 -20.93
N MET A 506 16.12 14.87 -20.89
CA MET A 506 15.29 13.67 -20.87
C MET A 506 15.61 12.85 -19.62
N ALA A 507 14.61 12.28 -18.99
CA ALA A 507 14.79 11.31 -17.92
C ALA A 507 13.79 10.16 -18.02
N THR A 508 14.17 9.00 -17.50
CA THR A 508 13.30 7.83 -17.40
C THR A 508 13.36 7.23 -16.00
N ASP A 509 12.29 6.56 -15.57
CA ASP A 509 12.29 5.82 -14.31
C ASP A 509 13.12 4.52 -14.37
N GLY A 510 13.17 3.79 -13.25
CA GLY A 510 14.03 2.63 -13.06
C GLY A 510 13.91 1.54 -14.14
N ASP A 511 12.69 1.28 -14.61
CA ASP A 511 12.38 0.31 -15.69
C ASP A 511 11.99 0.96 -17.02
N SER A 512 12.13 2.29 -17.11
CA SER A 512 12.01 3.08 -18.33
C SER A 512 10.63 3.03 -18.99
N ASP A 513 9.57 2.82 -18.20
CA ASP A 513 8.19 2.93 -18.66
C ASP A 513 7.63 4.35 -18.48
N ARG A 514 8.34 5.23 -17.76
CA ARG A 514 7.99 6.66 -17.60
C ARG A 514 9.03 7.59 -18.19
N ILE A 515 8.59 8.80 -18.50
CA ILE A 515 9.41 9.90 -18.99
C ILE A 515 9.27 11.15 -18.11
N GLY A 516 10.37 11.88 -17.94
CA GLY A 516 10.39 13.27 -17.50
C GLY A 516 11.17 14.13 -18.49
N ILE A 517 10.72 15.38 -18.67
CA ILE A 517 11.29 16.32 -19.63
C ILE A 517 11.66 17.62 -18.92
N VAL A 518 12.82 18.16 -19.27
CA VAL A 518 13.25 19.51 -18.89
C VAL A 518 13.52 20.28 -20.17
N ASP A 519 12.92 21.45 -20.32
CA ASP A 519 13.08 22.27 -21.52
C ASP A 519 14.46 22.93 -21.62
N GLU A 520 14.68 23.69 -22.69
CA GLU A 520 15.94 24.38 -22.96
C GLU A 520 16.29 25.49 -21.94
N THR A 521 15.33 25.92 -21.12
CA THR A 521 15.53 26.92 -20.06
C THR A 521 15.83 26.29 -18.70
N GLY A 522 15.75 24.96 -18.61
CA GLY A 522 15.83 24.24 -17.35
C GLY A 522 14.52 24.30 -16.56
N GLU A 523 13.38 24.44 -17.23
CA GLU A 523 12.06 24.29 -16.62
C GLU A 523 11.60 22.84 -16.74
N TYR A 524 11.11 22.26 -15.64
CA TYR A 524 10.49 20.94 -15.67
C TYR A 524 9.14 21.03 -16.38
N ILE A 525 8.94 20.17 -17.38
CA ILE A 525 7.70 20.08 -18.12
C ILE A 525 6.85 19.01 -17.47
N SER A 526 5.70 19.42 -16.93
CA SER A 526 4.77 18.49 -16.29
C SER A 526 4.35 17.40 -17.28
N THR A 527 4.04 16.19 -16.81
CA THR A 527 3.56 15.14 -17.72
C THR A 527 2.26 15.56 -18.40
N ASN A 528 1.41 16.33 -17.73
CA ASN A 528 0.19 16.89 -18.32
C ASN A 528 0.52 17.77 -19.53
N ASP A 529 1.51 18.65 -19.41
CA ASP A 529 1.98 19.52 -20.51
C ASP A 529 2.62 18.68 -21.62
N LEU A 530 3.41 17.67 -21.26
CA LEU A 530 4.02 16.77 -22.24
C LEU A 530 2.96 16.03 -23.08
N LEU A 531 1.87 15.56 -22.46
CA LEU A 531 0.76 14.94 -23.16
C LEU A 531 0.07 15.92 -24.12
N LEU A 532 -0.11 17.18 -23.72
CA LEU A 532 -0.64 18.23 -24.61
C LEU A 532 0.27 18.48 -25.82
N LEU A 533 1.57 18.65 -25.58
CA LEU A 533 2.58 18.85 -26.62
C LEU A 533 2.55 17.72 -27.65
N LEU A 534 2.57 16.48 -27.17
CA LEU A 534 2.59 15.30 -28.03
C LEU A 534 1.26 15.09 -28.76
N TYR A 535 0.11 15.32 -28.11
CA TYR A 535 -1.19 15.21 -28.78
C TYR A 535 -1.33 16.23 -29.90
N TRP A 536 -0.99 17.50 -29.63
CA TRP A 536 -0.96 18.55 -30.64
C TRP A 536 -0.02 18.17 -31.80
N TYR A 537 1.19 17.71 -31.50
CA TYR A 537 2.17 17.34 -32.51
C TYR A 537 1.69 16.17 -33.40
N LEU A 538 1.15 15.11 -32.80
CA LEU A 538 0.59 13.98 -33.53
C LEU A 538 -0.53 14.43 -34.49
N HIS A 539 -1.42 15.29 -34.00
CA HIS A 539 -2.59 15.73 -34.76
C HIS A 539 -2.29 16.77 -35.85
N GLU A 540 -1.51 17.81 -35.51
CA GLU A 540 -1.29 18.98 -36.38
C GLU A 540 -0.07 18.85 -37.28
N VAL A 541 1.00 18.18 -36.80
CA VAL A 541 2.27 18.08 -37.55
C VAL A 541 2.39 16.72 -38.24
N ARG A 542 2.10 15.62 -37.55
CA ARG A 542 2.05 14.28 -38.17
C ARG A 542 0.74 14.01 -38.92
N GLY A 543 -0.30 14.81 -38.68
CA GLY A 543 -1.59 14.69 -39.35
C GLY A 543 -2.42 13.48 -38.91
N GLU A 544 -2.09 12.87 -37.77
CA GLU A 544 -2.78 11.71 -37.25
C GLU A 544 -4.10 12.13 -36.58
N LYS A 545 -5.22 11.81 -37.23
CA LYS A 545 -6.57 12.09 -36.72
C LYS A 545 -7.05 11.00 -35.77
N GLY A 546 -7.84 11.39 -34.78
CA GLY A 546 -8.37 10.55 -33.71
C GLY A 546 -8.26 11.21 -32.32
N GLY A 547 -9.01 10.64 -31.38
CA GLY A 547 -9.14 11.17 -30.02
C GLY A 547 -7.94 11.01 -29.10
N VAL A 548 -8.15 11.32 -27.82
CA VAL A 548 -7.17 11.13 -26.74
C VAL A 548 -7.79 10.45 -25.52
N VAL A 549 -7.02 9.59 -24.86
CA VAL A 549 -7.45 8.93 -23.62
C VAL A 549 -6.54 9.33 -22.46
N ARG A 550 -7.17 9.66 -21.34
CA ARG A 550 -6.49 10.05 -20.12
C ARG A 550 -7.12 9.37 -18.92
N ASN A 551 -6.35 9.17 -17.85
CA ASN A 551 -6.95 8.69 -16.60
C ASN A 551 -7.60 9.83 -15.81
N ILE A 552 -8.34 9.47 -14.76
CA ILE A 552 -9.08 10.39 -13.89
C ILE A 552 -8.21 11.43 -13.15
N ALA A 553 -6.89 11.20 -13.03
CA ALA A 553 -5.94 12.10 -12.37
C ALA A 553 -5.12 12.95 -13.36
N THR A 554 -5.46 12.91 -14.65
CA THR A 554 -4.74 13.60 -15.73
C THR A 554 -5.54 14.83 -16.19
N THR A 555 -4.83 15.87 -16.62
CA THR A 555 -5.38 17.20 -16.95
C THR A 555 -6.61 17.18 -17.87
N HIS A 556 -7.58 18.05 -17.58
CA HIS A 556 -8.73 18.34 -18.45
C HIS A 556 -8.35 19.18 -19.68
N LEU A 557 -7.13 19.74 -19.74
CA LEU A 557 -6.66 20.46 -20.93
C LEU A 557 -6.58 19.56 -22.17
N LEU A 558 -6.37 18.26 -22.01
CA LEU A 558 -6.42 17.30 -23.11
C LEU A 558 -7.81 17.24 -23.75
N ASP A 559 -8.87 17.35 -22.94
CA ASP A 559 -10.25 17.37 -23.42
C ASP A 559 -10.53 18.65 -24.21
N ARG A 560 -10.03 19.79 -23.72
CA ARG A 560 -10.12 21.07 -24.44
C ARG A 560 -9.40 21.01 -25.78
N LEU A 561 -8.22 20.42 -25.82
CA LEU A 561 -7.44 20.29 -27.05
C LEU A 561 -8.12 19.33 -28.05
N ALA A 562 -8.67 18.21 -27.58
CA ALA A 562 -9.44 17.29 -28.43
C ALA A 562 -10.69 17.98 -29.00
N ALA A 563 -11.44 18.68 -28.17
CA ALA A 563 -12.61 19.44 -28.60
C ALA A 563 -12.25 20.53 -29.62
N HIS A 564 -11.11 21.21 -29.46
CA HIS A 564 -10.60 22.18 -30.44
C HIS A 564 -10.35 21.53 -31.80
N PHE A 565 -9.82 20.31 -31.82
CA PHE A 565 -9.60 19.52 -33.03
C PHE A 565 -10.87 18.86 -33.60
N GLY A 566 -11.99 18.90 -32.87
CA GLY A 566 -13.22 18.20 -33.23
C GLY A 566 -13.15 16.69 -32.99
N GLU A 567 -12.22 16.25 -32.13
CA GLU A 567 -11.97 14.85 -31.80
C GLU A 567 -12.59 14.48 -30.44
N GLU A 568 -12.80 13.18 -30.20
CA GLU A 568 -13.33 12.66 -28.94
C GLU A 568 -12.23 12.58 -27.86
N SER A 569 -12.57 12.80 -26.59
CA SER A 569 -11.71 12.42 -25.47
C SER A 569 -12.43 11.45 -24.52
N ALA A 570 -11.67 10.56 -23.89
CA ALA A 570 -12.21 9.63 -22.91
C ALA A 570 -11.40 9.63 -21.61
N GLU A 571 -12.11 9.66 -20.48
CA GLU A 571 -11.57 9.51 -19.13
C GLU A 571 -11.72 8.06 -18.66
N CYS A 572 -10.68 7.51 -18.03
CA CYS A 572 -10.70 6.16 -17.47
C CYS A 572 -10.13 6.07 -16.04
N LYS A 573 -10.26 4.90 -15.40
CA LYS A 573 -9.60 4.60 -14.12
C LYS A 573 -8.07 4.69 -14.25
N VAL A 574 -7.37 4.92 -13.15
CA VAL A 574 -5.91 4.85 -13.12
C VAL A 574 -5.46 3.40 -13.39
N GLY A 575 -4.40 3.25 -14.19
CA GLY A 575 -3.88 1.97 -14.62
C GLY A 575 -3.91 1.87 -16.14
N PHE A 576 -2.74 1.68 -16.74
CA PHE A 576 -2.55 1.75 -18.19
C PHE A 576 -3.36 0.75 -19.03
N LYS A 577 -3.84 -0.34 -18.41
CA LYS A 577 -4.80 -1.27 -19.04
C LYS A 577 -6.12 -0.60 -19.43
N HIS A 578 -6.56 0.42 -18.68
CA HIS A 578 -7.77 1.16 -18.99
C HIS A 578 -7.54 2.21 -20.07
N VAL A 579 -6.35 2.81 -20.11
CA VAL A 579 -5.94 3.76 -21.15
C VAL A 579 -5.94 3.07 -22.51
N THR A 580 -5.24 1.94 -22.63
CA THR A 580 -5.14 1.17 -23.88
C THR A 580 -6.50 0.68 -24.39
N ALA A 581 -7.35 0.13 -23.50
CA ALA A 581 -8.72 -0.26 -23.85
C ALA A 581 -9.58 0.94 -24.29
N GLY A 582 -9.42 2.10 -23.65
CA GLY A 582 -10.08 3.33 -24.07
C GLY A 582 -9.63 3.80 -25.45
N MET A 583 -8.32 3.72 -25.73
CA MET A 583 -7.76 4.16 -27.02
C MET A 583 -8.34 3.34 -28.17
N GLU A 584 -8.43 2.02 -28.01
CA GLU A 584 -9.05 1.14 -29.02
C GLU A 584 -10.51 1.51 -29.25
N LYS A 585 -11.27 1.77 -28.18
CA LYS A 585 -12.71 2.07 -28.24
C LYS A 585 -13.03 3.32 -29.06
N ILE A 586 -12.26 4.41 -28.88
CA ILE A 586 -12.52 5.70 -29.55
C ILE A 586 -11.57 5.95 -30.74
N GLY A 587 -10.70 4.99 -31.06
CA GLY A 587 -9.68 5.16 -32.10
C GLY A 587 -8.66 6.25 -31.79
N ALA A 588 -8.34 6.46 -30.51
CA ALA A 588 -7.45 7.53 -30.05
C ALA A 588 -6.03 7.41 -30.61
N VAL A 589 -5.39 8.54 -30.87
CA VAL A 589 -3.97 8.62 -31.29
C VAL A 589 -3.02 8.58 -30.11
N LEU A 590 -3.42 9.13 -28.96
CA LEU A 590 -2.60 9.22 -27.76
C LEU A 590 -3.37 8.68 -26.54
N GLY A 591 -2.67 7.95 -25.69
CA GLY A 591 -3.12 7.59 -24.36
C GLY A 591 -2.05 7.89 -23.33
N GLY A 592 -2.42 8.52 -22.22
CA GLY A 592 -1.45 8.95 -21.22
C GLY A 592 -1.98 9.06 -19.79
N GLU A 593 -1.05 9.06 -18.85
CA GLU A 593 -1.30 9.25 -17.42
C GLU A 593 -0.38 10.34 -16.89
N SER A 594 -0.87 11.19 -15.98
CA SER A 594 -0.11 12.23 -15.28
C SER A 594 1.11 11.71 -14.51
N SER A 595 1.23 10.39 -14.31
CA SER A 595 2.35 9.75 -13.65
C SER A 595 3.62 9.55 -14.51
N GLY A 596 3.65 10.12 -15.72
CA GLY A 596 4.80 10.04 -16.65
C GLY A 596 4.70 8.96 -17.72
N GLY A 597 3.55 8.28 -17.87
CA GLY A 597 3.40 7.14 -18.78
C GLY A 597 2.52 7.44 -19.98
N LEU A 598 2.94 7.03 -21.19
CA LEU A 598 2.16 7.23 -22.42
C LEU A 598 2.42 6.17 -23.48
N THR A 599 1.50 6.06 -24.43
CA THR A 599 1.63 5.29 -25.69
C THR A 599 0.84 5.97 -26.80
N ILE A 600 1.10 5.57 -28.05
CA ILE A 600 0.38 6.05 -29.23
C ILE A 600 -0.27 4.91 -29.99
N ARG A 601 -1.23 5.22 -30.86
CA ARG A 601 -1.83 4.26 -31.77
C ARG A 601 -0.77 3.59 -32.66
N GLY A 602 -0.82 2.27 -32.75
CA GLY A 602 0.14 1.50 -33.55
C GLY A 602 1.47 1.20 -32.85
N TRP A 603 1.62 1.57 -31.57
CA TRP A 603 2.72 1.13 -30.71
C TRP A 603 2.29 0.02 -29.74
N ILE A 604 3.13 -0.29 -28.74
CA ILE A 604 2.86 -1.33 -27.75
C ILE A 604 1.67 -0.97 -26.84
N LEU A 605 1.00 -1.99 -26.30
CA LEU A 605 -0.11 -1.87 -25.34
C LEU A 605 0.38 -1.63 -23.90
N GLY A 606 1.37 -0.74 -23.75
CA GLY A 606 2.03 -0.41 -22.49
C GLY A 606 2.71 0.95 -22.57
N LYS A 607 3.17 1.44 -21.42
CA LYS A 607 3.91 2.70 -21.37
C LYS A 607 5.32 2.49 -21.91
N ASP A 608 5.83 3.49 -22.62
CA ASP A 608 7.19 3.46 -23.16
C ASP A 608 7.87 4.83 -23.07
N GLY A 609 8.70 5.01 -22.04
CA GLY A 609 9.46 6.24 -21.82
C GLY A 609 10.56 6.43 -22.86
N ILE A 610 11.14 5.35 -23.38
CA ILE A 610 12.20 5.39 -24.40
C ILE A 610 11.63 5.86 -25.74
N PHE A 611 10.50 5.27 -26.15
CA PHE A 611 9.75 5.71 -27.32
C PHE A 611 9.30 7.17 -27.18
N ALA A 612 8.79 7.56 -26.01
CA ALA A 612 8.38 8.95 -25.76
C ALA A 612 9.55 9.93 -25.90
N CYS A 613 10.75 9.59 -25.42
CA CYS A 613 11.96 10.41 -25.61
C CYS A 613 12.29 10.58 -27.10
N ALA A 614 12.22 9.50 -27.88
CA ALA A 614 12.44 9.51 -29.31
C ALA A 614 11.41 10.40 -30.04
N LEU A 615 10.13 10.31 -29.65
CA LEU A 615 9.04 11.11 -30.21
C LEU A 615 9.19 12.61 -29.88
N VAL A 616 9.65 12.97 -28.68
CA VAL A 616 9.95 14.37 -28.35
C VAL A 616 11.10 14.91 -29.21
N ALA A 617 12.15 14.13 -29.44
CA ALA A 617 13.23 14.53 -30.35
C ALA A 617 12.72 14.74 -31.79
N GLU A 618 11.85 13.85 -32.28
CA GLU A 618 11.17 14.01 -33.58
C GLU A 618 10.35 15.30 -33.63
N MET A 619 9.55 15.58 -32.58
CA MET A 619 8.74 16.78 -32.49
C MET A 619 9.57 18.06 -32.60
N LEU A 620 10.66 18.17 -31.85
CA LEU A 620 11.53 19.34 -31.90
C LEU A 620 12.20 19.49 -33.26
N ALA A 621 12.66 18.38 -33.85
CA ALA A 621 13.30 18.41 -35.15
C ALA A 621 12.34 18.81 -36.28
N ARG A 622 11.11 18.28 -36.29
CA ARG A 622 10.08 18.56 -37.29
C ARG A 622 9.54 19.99 -37.19
N THR A 623 9.34 20.48 -35.97
CA THR A 623 8.76 21.81 -35.76
C THR A 623 9.81 22.92 -35.85
N GLY A 624 11.08 22.62 -35.54
CA GLY A 624 12.13 23.61 -35.39
C GLY A 624 11.89 24.60 -34.24
N LYS A 625 11.00 24.26 -33.30
CA LYS A 625 10.58 25.10 -32.18
C LYS A 625 11.10 24.54 -30.86
N ARG A 626 11.25 25.43 -29.89
CA ARG A 626 11.56 25.09 -28.50
C ARG A 626 10.33 24.61 -27.75
N ILE A 627 10.52 23.85 -26.66
CA ILE A 627 9.39 23.35 -25.87
C ILE A 627 8.63 24.53 -25.24
N SER A 628 9.34 25.53 -24.71
CA SER A 628 8.71 26.73 -24.15
C SER A 628 7.79 27.42 -25.16
N GLU A 629 8.22 27.55 -26.43
CA GLU A 629 7.44 28.17 -27.51
C GLU A 629 6.21 27.34 -27.88
N LEU A 630 6.35 26.02 -27.98
CA LEU A 630 5.24 25.11 -28.28
C LEU A 630 4.19 25.12 -27.17
N ARG A 631 4.64 25.11 -25.91
CA ARG A 631 3.75 25.12 -24.75
C ARG A 631 2.90 26.39 -24.70
N GLU A 632 3.51 27.56 -24.91
CA GLU A 632 2.77 28.82 -24.96
C GLU A 632 1.74 28.84 -26.10
N MET A 633 2.11 28.37 -27.29
CA MET A 633 1.19 28.25 -28.43
C MET A 633 -0.02 27.37 -28.11
N ILE A 634 0.18 26.25 -27.42
CA ILE A 634 -0.92 25.35 -27.05
C ILE A 634 -1.78 25.97 -25.95
N TYR A 635 -1.19 26.71 -25.00
CA TYR A 635 -1.96 27.45 -24.00
C TYR A 635 -2.82 28.57 -24.57
N GLU A 636 -2.45 29.17 -25.71
CA GLU A 636 -3.32 30.09 -26.44
C GLU A 636 -4.60 29.39 -26.95
N ILE A 637 -4.54 28.08 -27.19
CA ILE A 637 -5.68 27.25 -27.63
C ILE A 637 -6.51 26.77 -26.43
N THR A 638 -5.85 26.19 -25.43
CA THR A 638 -6.53 25.47 -24.34
C THR A 638 -6.84 26.34 -23.13
N GLY A 639 -6.25 27.53 -23.05
CA GLY A 639 -6.08 28.23 -21.78
C GLY A 639 -5.10 27.49 -20.87
N ARG A 640 -5.05 27.89 -19.60
CA ARG A 640 -4.18 27.30 -18.57
C ARG A 640 -4.99 26.74 -17.41
N LEU A 641 -4.49 25.65 -16.85
CA LEU A 641 -4.88 25.11 -15.55
C LEU A 641 -3.61 24.83 -14.75
N TYR A 642 -3.73 24.85 -13.43
CA TYR A 642 -2.66 24.72 -12.46
C TYR A 642 -2.93 23.49 -11.61
N THR A 643 -1.98 22.56 -11.60
CA THR A 643 -2.10 21.30 -10.87
C THR A 643 -1.33 21.35 -9.56
N ALA A 644 -1.85 20.71 -8.51
CA ALA A 644 -1.08 20.38 -7.32
C ALA A 644 -1.35 18.94 -6.88
N GLU A 645 -0.33 18.32 -6.32
CA GLU A 645 -0.40 16.93 -5.84
C GLU A 645 0.14 16.85 -4.41
N ALA A 646 -0.50 16.00 -3.61
CA ALA A 646 -0.01 15.64 -2.28
C ALA A 646 -0.35 14.19 -1.97
N GLY A 647 0.30 13.63 -0.96
CA GLY A 647 -0.03 12.31 -0.46
C GLY A 647 0.22 12.22 1.03
N VAL A 648 -0.58 11.39 1.69
CA VAL A 648 -0.34 10.99 3.08
C VAL A 648 -0.23 9.47 3.16
N PRO A 649 0.56 8.91 4.08
CA PRO A 649 0.56 7.46 4.32
C PRO A 649 -0.86 6.96 4.55
N ALA A 650 -1.28 5.95 3.79
CA ALA A 650 -2.58 5.32 3.96
C ALA A 650 -2.46 4.14 4.91
N THR A 651 -3.24 4.16 5.98
CA THR A 651 -3.44 3.01 6.85
C THR A 651 -4.61 2.16 6.35
N PRO A 652 -4.71 0.87 6.74
CA PRO A 652 -5.88 0.05 6.46
C PRO A 652 -7.18 0.69 6.95
N ASP A 653 -7.12 1.34 8.12
CA ASP A 653 -8.28 1.95 8.75
C ASP A 653 -8.78 3.17 7.95
N MET A 654 -7.88 3.98 7.37
CA MET A 654 -8.25 5.09 6.47
C MET A 654 -9.06 4.62 5.25
N ARG A 655 -8.77 3.43 4.72
CA ARG A 655 -9.50 2.86 3.56
C ARG A 655 -10.98 2.60 3.85
N ILE A 656 -11.37 2.59 5.13
CA ILE A 656 -12.76 2.46 5.58
C ILE A 656 -13.31 3.84 5.96
N ALA A 657 -12.58 4.57 6.81
CA ALA A 657 -13.04 5.84 7.38
C ALA A 657 -13.23 6.94 6.32
N VAL A 658 -12.28 7.11 5.39
CA VAL A 658 -12.33 8.19 4.39
C VAL A 658 -13.51 8.03 3.42
N PRO A 659 -13.74 6.85 2.78
CA PRO A 659 -14.92 6.67 1.94
C PRO A 659 -16.24 6.84 2.69
N ARG A 660 -16.31 6.38 3.95
CA ARG A 660 -17.51 6.54 4.78
C ARG A 660 -17.80 8.01 5.06
N ARG A 661 -16.79 8.82 5.39
CA ARG A 661 -16.94 10.27 5.60
C ARG A 661 -17.40 10.97 4.33
N LEU A 662 -16.83 10.60 3.18
CA LEU A 662 -17.24 11.15 1.87
C LEU A 662 -18.70 10.80 1.55
N ALA A 663 -19.19 9.65 1.99
CA ALA A 663 -20.59 9.23 1.80
C ALA A 663 -21.56 9.85 2.82
N ALA A 664 -21.09 10.23 4.01
CA ALA A 664 -21.94 10.71 5.10
C ALA A 664 -22.46 12.15 4.89
N THR A 665 -21.70 12.99 4.19
CA THR A 665 -22.05 14.41 3.95
C THR A 665 -22.09 14.70 2.45
N PRO A 666 -23.20 15.22 1.91
CA PRO A 666 -23.26 15.65 0.51
C PRO A 666 -22.17 16.69 0.21
N LEU A 667 -21.29 16.37 -0.74
CA LEU A 667 -20.24 17.26 -1.23
C LEU A 667 -20.85 18.35 -2.12
N THR A 668 -21.47 19.35 -1.51
CA THR A 668 -22.05 20.50 -2.24
C THR A 668 -21.04 21.61 -2.49
N HIS A 669 -20.01 21.72 -1.66
CA HIS A 669 -18.95 22.72 -1.75
C HIS A 669 -17.60 22.14 -1.36
N VAL A 670 -16.53 22.67 -1.96
CA VAL A 670 -15.14 22.51 -1.54
C VAL A 670 -14.60 23.91 -1.24
N GLY A 671 -14.40 24.22 0.04
CA GLY A 671 -14.16 25.59 0.47
C GLY A 671 -15.28 26.54 0.02
N PRO A 672 -14.98 27.66 -0.65
CA PRO A 672 -15.98 28.59 -1.18
C PRO A 672 -16.59 28.14 -2.53
N TYR A 673 -16.15 27.03 -3.12
CA TYR A 673 -16.46 26.68 -4.51
C TYR A 673 -17.61 25.66 -4.60
N PRO A 674 -18.63 25.90 -5.44
CA PRO A 674 -19.74 24.98 -5.62
C PRO A 674 -19.32 23.73 -6.42
N VAL A 675 -19.76 22.56 -5.96
CA VAL A 675 -19.55 21.27 -6.64
C VAL A 675 -20.59 21.09 -7.73
N VAL A 676 -20.15 20.81 -8.97
CA VAL A 676 -21.03 20.55 -10.12
C VAL A 676 -21.25 19.06 -10.37
N GLY A 677 -20.38 18.20 -9.85
CA GLY A 677 -20.50 16.76 -9.96
C GLY A 677 -19.52 16.01 -9.08
N VAL A 678 -19.80 14.74 -8.82
CA VAL A 678 -18.89 13.84 -8.10
C VAL A 678 -18.82 12.53 -8.88
N ASP A 679 -17.59 12.09 -9.16
CA ASP A 679 -17.31 10.81 -9.79
C ASP A 679 -16.61 9.88 -8.79
N HIS A 680 -17.18 8.68 -8.63
CA HIS A 680 -16.68 7.62 -7.75
C HIS A 680 -16.02 6.47 -8.51
N THR A 681 -15.70 6.66 -9.80
CA THR A 681 -15.17 5.63 -10.69
C THR A 681 -13.84 5.05 -10.20
N ASP A 682 -12.93 5.89 -9.67
CA ASP A 682 -11.66 5.46 -9.06
C ASP A 682 -11.17 6.50 -8.03
N GLY A 683 -11.62 6.32 -6.79
CA GLY A 683 -11.52 7.33 -5.74
C GLY A 683 -12.78 8.22 -5.70
N THR A 684 -12.63 9.45 -5.21
CA THR A 684 -13.69 10.46 -5.26
C THR A 684 -13.15 11.71 -5.93
N LYS A 685 -13.57 11.93 -7.18
CA LYS A 685 -13.29 13.15 -7.95
C LYS A 685 -14.45 14.11 -7.81
N ILE A 686 -14.15 15.31 -7.33
CA ILE A 686 -15.07 16.41 -7.15
C ILE A 686 -14.86 17.38 -8.31
N LEU A 687 -15.88 17.52 -9.14
CA LEU A 687 -15.89 18.43 -10.30
C LEU A 687 -16.46 19.78 -9.87
N LEU A 688 -15.80 20.85 -10.32
CA LEU A 688 -16.15 22.25 -10.06
C LEU A 688 -16.32 22.97 -11.40
N GLU A 689 -16.83 24.20 -11.39
CA GLU A 689 -16.95 25.02 -12.61
C GLU A 689 -15.59 25.28 -13.29
N ASN A 690 -15.58 25.61 -14.59
CA ASN A 690 -14.39 25.90 -15.41
C ASN A 690 -13.36 24.76 -15.50
N ASP A 691 -13.82 23.50 -15.54
CA ASP A 691 -12.97 22.29 -15.60
C ASP A 691 -12.02 22.15 -14.40
N ASN A 692 -12.33 22.81 -13.29
CA ASN A 692 -11.59 22.67 -12.05
C ASN A 692 -12.00 21.36 -11.35
N TRP A 693 -11.07 20.68 -10.71
CA TRP A 693 -11.40 19.44 -9.99
C TRP A 693 -10.44 19.13 -8.83
N ALA A 694 -10.91 18.31 -7.90
CA ALA A 694 -10.14 17.75 -6.79
C ALA A 694 -10.39 16.25 -6.69
N LEU A 695 -9.36 15.44 -6.42
CA LEU A 695 -9.45 13.98 -6.37
C LEU A 695 -8.78 13.43 -5.11
N LEU A 696 -9.52 12.60 -4.37
CA LEU A 696 -8.99 11.73 -3.31
C LEU A 696 -8.96 10.29 -3.78
N ARG A 697 -7.78 9.66 -3.78
CA ARG A 697 -7.62 8.29 -4.27
C ARG A 697 -6.57 7.50 -3.50
N PHE A 698 -6.95 6.33 -2.99
CA PHE A 698 -5.97 5.39 -2.43
C PHE A 698 -5.11 4.80 -3.54
N SER A 699 -3.79 4.83 -3.36
CA SER A 699 -2.85 4.19 -4.28
C SER A 699 -3.04 2.67 -4.27
N GLY A 700 -2.97 2.07 -5.46
CA GLY A 700 -3.02 0.62 -5.65
C GLY A 700 -1.65 -0.05 -5.58
N THR A 701 -0.56 0.72 -5.69
CA THR A 701 0.82 0.19 -5.70
C THR A 701 1.61 0.54 -4.45
N GLU A 702 1.12 1.50 -3.65
CA GLU A 702 1.80 2.04 -2.49
C GLU A 702 0.78 2.29 -1.37
N PRO A 703 1.16 2.18 -0.08
CA PRO A 703 0.28 2.49 1.05
C PRO A 703 0.16 4.01 1.25
N VAL A 704 -0.40 4.71 0.26
CA VAL A 704 -0.53 6.18 0.23
C VAL A 704 -1.93 6.57 -0.22
N LEU A 705 -2.55 7.55 0.44
CA LEU A 705 -3.75 8.24 -0.03
C LEU A 705 -3.27 9.48 -0.80
N ARG A 706 -3.55 9.50 -2.10
CA ARG A 706 -3.14 10.57 -3.01
C ARG A 706 -4.26 11.61 -3.15
N MET A 707 -3.83 12.85 -3.22
CA MET A 707 -4.63 14.06 -3.43
C MET A 707 -4.14 14.73 -4.70
N PHE A 708 -5.05 15.00 -5.62
CA PHE A 708 -4.75 15.72 -6.86
C PHE A 708 -5.74 16.87 -7.01
N VAL A 709 -5.29 18.02 -7.48
CA VAL A 709 -6.17 19.14 -7.82
C VAL A 709 -5.73 19.76 -9.14
N GLU A 710 -6.68 20.33 -9.84
CA GLU A 710 -6.47 21.16 -11.02
C GLU A 710 -7.41 22.37 -10.95
N ALA A 711 -6.86 23.57 -11.14
CA ALA A 711 -7.63 24.80 -11.06
C ALA A 711 -7.20 25.87 -12.08
N ASP A 712 -8.08 26.80 -12.40
CA ASP A 712 -7.87 27.93 -13.30
C ASP A 712 -6.96 29.04 -12.72
N THR A 713 -6.66 28.99 -11.43
CA THR A 713 -5.64 29.83 -10.78
C THR A 713 -4.76 29.05 -9.79
N PRO A 714 -3.51 29.48 -9.56
CA PRO A 714 -2.64 28.88 -8.54
C PRO A 714 -3.21 28.97 -7.12
N GLU A 715 -3.87 30.09 -6.79
CA GLU A 715 -4.48 30.32 -5.48
C GLU A 715 -5.60 29.32 -5.24
N LYS A 716 -6.48 29.11 -6.23
CA LYS A 716 -7.57 28.14 -6.14
C LYS A 716 -7.05 26.71 -6.04
N ALA A 717 -6.02 26.33 -6.80
CA ALA A 717 -5.39 25.02 -6.66
C ALA A 717 -4.90 24.79 -5.23
N THR A 718 -4.27 25.80 -4.62
CA THR A 718 -3.79 25.74 -3.23
C THR A 718 -4.95 25.57 -2.24
N GLU A 719 -6.02 26.36 -2.38
CA GLU A 719 -7.21 26.27 -1.51
C GLU A 719 -7.90 24.91 -1.60
N LEU A 720 -8.06 24.35 -2.80
CA LEU A 720 -8.62 23.01 -3.00
C LEU A 720 -7.74 21.94 -2.34
N MET A 721 -6.41 22.05 -2.48
CA MET A 721 -5.47 21.10 -1.88
C MET A 721 -5.51 21.16 -0.35
N ASP A 722 -5.57 22.35 0.22
CA ASP A 722 -5.64 22.52 1.67
C ASP A 722 -6.99 22.05 2.23
N TRP A 723 -8.08 22.21 1.48
CA TRP A 723 -9.36 21.58 1.84
C TRP A 723 -9.26 20.05 1.83
N LEU A 724 -8.63 19.45 0.80
CA LEU A 724 -8.44 17.99 0.76
C LEU A 724 -7.63 17.49 1.96
N LYS A 725 -6.52 18.17 2.28
CA LYS A 725 -5.70 17.83 3.46
C LYS A 725 -6.51 17.92 4.74
N GLY A 726 -7.22 19.04 4.94
CA GLY A 726 -8.08 19.25 6.11
C GLY A 726 -9.18 18.20 6.21
N PHE A 727 -9.80 17.82 5.10
CA PHE A 727 -10.82 16.77 5.06
C PHE A 727 -10.25 15.39 5.41
N VAL A 728 -9.01 15.10 4.99
CA VAL A 728 -8.38 13.82 5.31
C VAL A 728 -7.93 13.78 6.76
N THR A 729 -7.45 14.88 7.36
CA THR A 729 -6.88 14.90 8.72
C THR A 729 -7.86 15.20 9.85
N ALA A 730 -9.00 15.82 9.55
CA ALA A 730 -10.07 16.08 10.52
C ALA A 730 -10.86 14.82 10.85
#